data_AF-A0AA35Y900-F1
#
_entry.id   AF-A0AA35Y900-F1
#
_cell.length_a   1.000
_cell.length_b   1.000
_cell.length_c   1.000
_cell.angle_alpha   90.00
_cell.angle_beta   90.00
_cell.angle_gamma   90.00
#
_symmetry.space_group_name_H-M   'P 1'
#
loop_
_entity.id
_entity.type
_entity.pdbx_description
1 polymer ?
#
loop_
_entity_poly.entity_id
_entity_poly.type
_entity_poly.pdbx_seq_one_letter_code
_entity_poly.pdbx_strand_id
1 'polypeptide(L)'
;MTLLLGPPSSGKTTLLLALAGCLSKELQSTGKVTYNGHELHEFVPERTSAYISQNDVHIGEMTVRETLAFSARCQGIGSRYEMLAELSRREKSANIKPDPDIDIYMKAAASEGQEASIVTDYTLKILGLDMCADTMVGDDMIRGISGGQRKRVTTGEMIVGPSKVLLMDEISTGLDSSTTFQIVNSLKQYVQILEGTAIISLLQPAPETYNLFDDIVVLSDGKIVYQGPRENVLEFFESLGFKCPERKAVADFLQEVTSKNDQKQYWMRRHEAYRFVTVKEFAQAYESFHVGRRLANELAIPFDKSKSHPAALTHKKFGLSKKELLKACIDREMLLIKRNSFIYIFKLFQLTVMAVITMTMFFRTDMHKHGIEDGGLYVGALFFSVTTLMFNGMAENAMTIAKLPVFYKQRDFLFYPTWAYAIPTWIVKIPISFGEAAIWTLLTYYVIGFDPNIWRFFKYYLLLVLVNQMASALFRLIASVGRNNIIANTFGTFALVILFALCGFVLSRDDVKKWWIWGYWSSPMMYAMNGIVVNEFLGHKFQKPFGNSTLGRIILTSRGMFAETYWYWIGFGALFGFMIIFNLCYTLFLEYLNPYKKIRADTSEHEEHAVELSPTIVDRNQNKKRGMVLPFEPHCITFDNIKYSVVMPQEMKEQGVSEDRLVLLKSLSGAFRPGVLTALMGVSGAGKTTLMDVLAGRKTGGIIEGDVRISGYPKKQETFARISGYCEQNDIHSPHVTVYESLIYSAWLRLAPSVNESTRKMFIDEVMELVELNPLRDALVGLPGVNGLSTEQRKRLTIAVELVANPSIIFMDEPTSGLDARAAAIVMRTVRNTVDTGRTVVCTIHQPSIDIFEAFDELFLMKRGGREIYVGPIGHQSCNLIKYFEAIDGVIKIKDGYNPATWVLEVTTSSQELALGVDFTEIYKSSDLYNRNKALIAELSEPHSSSNDLHFPTQYSQSFFTQCWACLWKQRRSYWRNATYTAVRFTFTTMTALLFGSMFWDLGGKRKTAQDLSNAMGSMYTSVLFIGYLNMSSVQPVVHIERTVFYRERAAGMYSALPYAFAQVLVEIPYVFSQSIIYGLIVYAMIGYDWTAAKFFWFFFFMFCCLLYMTFFGMMTIAVTPNAEAAAIIGAAFISLWNLFSGFIIPRPKIPVWWRWYYWGDPIAWTLYGLVVSQFGDFTDVLSSGETFKGYLQRYFGFKHKFIGVVAGVHVGLLIIYAVIFAYCIKSFNFQKR
;
A
#
# COMPACT_ATOMS: atom_id res chain seq x y z
N MET A 1 -4.91 32.48 -15.07
CA MET A 1 -4.99 31.06 -14.65
C MET A 1 -5.18 30.20 -15.90
N THR A 2 -4.40 29.14 -16.08
CA THR A 2 -4.33 28.37 -17.33
C THR A 2 -4.75 26.92 -17.10
N LEU A 3 -5.63 26.41 -17.96
CA LEU A 3 -6.06 25.02 -17.98
C LEU A 3 -5.20 24.19 -18.93
N LEU A 4 -4.60 23.11 -18.45
CA LEU A 4 -3.89 22.14 -19.27
C LEU A 4 -4.80 20.93 -19.55
N LEU A 5 -5.23 20.79 -20.80
CA LEU A 5 -6.02 19.66 -21.29
C LEU A 5 -5.17 18.75 -22.19
N GLY A 6 -5.53 17.48 -22.22
CA GLY A 6 -4.90 16.52 -23.12
C GLY A 6 -5.30 15.11 -22.77
N PRO A 7 -5.34 14.18 -23.74
CA PRO A 7 -5.66 12.79 -23.45
C PRO A 7 -4.62 12.15 -22.49
N PRO A 8 -4.94 11.01 -21.86
CA PRO A 8 -3.96 10.20 -21.14
C PRO A 8 -2.71 9.95 -21.99
N SER A 9 -1.55 9.91 -21.34
CA SER A 9 -0.24 9.71 -21.99
C SER A 9 0.20 10.81 -22.96
N SER A 10 -0.48 11.97 -23.04
CA SER A 10 -0.04 13.08 -23.90
C SER A 10 1.21 13.83 -23.42
N GLY A 11 1.71 13.54 -22.21
CA GLY A 11 2.89 14.16 -21.63
C GLY A 11 2.62 15.28 -20.61
N LYS A 12 1.37 15.48 -20.16
CA LYS A 12 0.98 16.55 -19.21
C LYS A 12 1.84 16.58 -17.94
N THR A 13 1.91 15.45 -17.23
CA THR A 13 2.73 15.30 -16.01
C THR A 13 4.20 15.60 -16.28
N THR A 14 4.75 15.09 -17.39
CA THR A 14 6.15 15.32 -17.77
C THR A 14 6.43 16.80 -18.02
N LEU A 15 5.51 17.50 -18.69
CA LEU A 15 5.59 18.94 -18.93
C LEU A 15 5.56 19.72 -17.59
N LEU A 16 4.61 19.42 -16.71
CA LEU A 16 4.52 20.09 -15.40
C LEU A 16 5.77 19.84 -14.54
N LEU A 17 6.30 18.61 -14.52
CA LEU A 17 7.54 18.28 -13.81
C LEU A 17 8.75 19.00 -14.41
N ALA A 18 8.82 19.15 -15.73
CA ALA A 18 9.87 19.91 -16.40
C ALA A 18 9.83 21.40 -16.02
N LEU A 19 8.63 21.99 -16.02
CA LEU A 19 8.43 23.39 -15.60
C LEU A 19 8.77 23.59 -14.11
N ALA A 20 8.48 22.60 -13.26
CA ALA A 20 8.79 22.64 -11.83
C ALA A 20 10.29 22.45 -11.50
N GLY A 21 11.14 22.13 -12.50
CA GLY A 21 12.53 21.72 -12.27
C GLY A 21 12.66 20.33 -11.61
N CYS A 22 11.58 19.56 -11.54
CA CYS A 22 11.49 18.26 -10.85
C CYS A 22 11.63 17.06 -11.80
N LEU A 23 12.09 17.27 -13.04
CA LEU A 23 12.24 16.19 -14.03
C LEU A 23 13.33 15.19 -13.58
N SER A 24 13.10 13.90 -13.81
CA SER A 24 14.07 12.86 -13.48
C SER A 24 15.37 13.04 -14.27
N LYS A 25 16.52 13.04 -13.58
CA LYS A 25 17.86 13.18 -14.18
C LYS A 25 18.23 12.13 -15.24
N GLU A 26 17.49 11.02 -15.30
CA GLU A 26 17.68 9.95 -16.28
C GLU A 26 16.98 10.24 -17.62
N LEU A 27 16.05 11.19 -17.65
CA LEU A 27 15.37 11.60 -18.88
C LEU A 27 16.24 12.60 -19.62
N GLN A 28 16.36 12.43 -20.93
CA GLN A 28 17.01 13.43 -21.78
C GLN A 28 16.03 14.56 -22.06
N SER A 29 16.43 15.80 -21.77
CA SER A 29 15.67 16.99 -22.10
C SER A 29 16.52 17.95 -22.94
N THR A 30 15.88 18.58 -23.92
CA THR A 30 16.47 19.60 -24.80
C THR A 30 15.55 20.81 -24.85
N GLY A 31 16.10 22.01 -24.97
CA GLY A 31 15.34 23.25 -24.99
C GLY A 31 15.64 24.15 -23.79
N LYS A 32 14.89 25.24 -23.63
CA LYS A 32 15.06 26.24 -22.58
C LYS A 32 13.75 26.52 -21.87
N VAL A 33 13.81 26.66 -20.55
CA VAL A 33 12.69 27.13 -19.70
C VAL A 33 13.17 28.33 -18.92
N THR A 34 12.43 29.44 -19.01
CA THR A 34 12.76 30.70 -18.34
C THR A 34 11.60 31.21 -17.50
N TYR A 35 11.89 31.74 -16.31
CA TYR A 35 10.94 32.43 -15.43
C TYR A 35 11.37 33.90 -15.37
N ASN A 36 10.52 34.82 -15.82
CA ASN A 36 10.86 36.26 -15.92
C ASN A 36 12.21 36.50 -16.64
N GLY A 37 12.50 35.71 -17.68
CA GLY A 37 13.77 35.76 -18.43
C GLY A 37 14.98 35.08 -17.75
N HIS A 38 14.85 34.56 -16.52
CA HIS A 38 15.88 33.79 -15.84
C HIS A 38 15.77 32.30 -16.16
N GLU A 39 16.86 31.65 -16.56
CA GLU A 39 16.87 30.21 -16.79
C GLU A 39 16.78 29.43 -15.46
N LEU A 40 16.28 28.18 -15.49
CA LEU A 40 16.04 27.36 -14.28
C LEU A 40 17.28 27.18 -13.38
N HIS A 41 18.49 27.33 -13.91
CA HIS A 41 19.73 27.18 -13.14
C HIS A 41 20.11 28.46 -12.36
N GLU A 42 19.48 29.61 -12.63
CA GLU A 42 19.76 30.90 -11.98
C GLU A 42 19.07 31.02 -10.59
N PHE A 43 18.10 30.16 -10.28
CA PHE A 43 17.32 30.16 -9.03
C PHE A 43 16.95 28.74 -8.60
N VAL A 44 16.16 28.59 -7.53
CA VAL A 44 15.68 27.28 -7.04
C VAL A 44 14.23 27.05 -7.49
N PRO A 45 13.98 26.33 -8.59
CA PRO A 45 12.63 26.17 -9.15
C PRO A 45 11.67 25.40 -8.25
N GLU A 46 12.17 24.42 -7.49
CA GLU A 46 11.38 23.59 -6.57
C GLU A 46 10.86 24.39 -5.36
N ARG A 47 11.40 25.59 -5.12
CA ARG A 47 10.96 26.53 -4.08
C ARG A 47 10.08 27.64 -4.67
N THR A 48 10.44 28.13 -5.84
CA THR A 48 9.70 29.20 -6.54
C THR A 48 8.35 28.71 -7.05
N SER A 49 8.29 27.46 -7.50
CA SER A 49 7.07 26.79 -7.95
C SER A 49 6.68 25.66 -7.01
N ALA A 50 5.38 25.44 -6.86
CA ALA A 50 4.83 24.30 -6.13
C ALA A 50 4.23 23.32 -7.15
N TYR A 51 4.76 22.10 -7.20
CA TYR A 51 4.17 21.01 -7.97
C TYR A 51 3.25 20.18 -7.07
N ILE A 52 1.97 20.14 -7.41
CA ILE A 52 0.97 19.33 -6.71
C ILE A 52 0.81 18.02 -7.49
N SER A 53 1.30 16.93 -6.90
CA SER A 53 1.24 15.59 -7.48
C SER A 53 -0.18 15.01 -7.46
N GLN A 54 -0.48 14.16 -8.44
CA GLN A 54 -1.69 13.32 -8.48
C GLN A 54 -1.78 12.35 -7.29
N ASN A 55 -0.63 11.90 -6.77
CA ASN A 55 -0.56 10.90 -5.71
C ASN A 55 -0.62 11.51 -4.30
N ASP A 56 -1.60 11.08 -3.52
CA ASP A 56 -1.81 11.52 -2.14
C ASP A 56 -0.90 10.74 -1.17
N VAL A 57 0.31 11.23 -0.96
CA VAL A 57 1.30 10.63 -0.04
C VAL A 57 1.45 11.52 1.20
N HIS A 58 0.98 11.00 2.34
CA HIS A 58 0.93 11.68 3.64
C HIS A 58 1.29 10.72 4.78
N ILE A 59 1.59 11.27 5.96
CA ILE A 59 1.74 10.50 7.20
C ILE A 59 0.35 10.30 7.79
N GLY A 60 -0.14 9.05 7.83
CA GLY A 60 -1.51 8.72 8.25
C GLY A 60 -1.79 9.10 9.71
N GLU A 61 -0.75 9.12 10.55
CA GLU A 61 -0.82 9.43 11.98
C GLU A 61 -0.90 10.93 12.29
N MET A 62 -0.78 11.82 11.31
CA MET A 62 -0.93 13.26 11.51
C MET A 62 -2.37 13.70 11.20
N THR A 63 -2.84 14.73 11.89
CA THR A 63 -4.08 15.42 11.50
C THR A 63 -3.87 16.29 10.27
N VAL A 64 -4.96 16.69 9.62
CA VAL A 64 -4.91 17.64 8.50
C VAL A 64 -4.20 18.94 8.90
N ARG A 65 -4.57 19.52 10.05
CA ARG A 65 -3.97 20.74 10.59
C ARG A 65 -2.48 20.57 10.85
N GLU A 66 -2.07 19.49 11.51
CA GLU A 66 -0.65 19.24 11.80
C GLU A 66 0.18 19.06 10.53
N THR A 67 -0.38 18.43 9.49
CA THR A 67 0.28 18.23 8.20
C THR A 67 0.55 19.57 7.52
N LEU A 68 -0.47 20.43 7.42
CA LEU A 68 -0.32 21.78 6.85
C LEU A 68 0.59 22.65 7.71
N ALA A 69 0.47 22.60 9.04
CA ALA A 69 1.31 23.38 9.95
C ALA A 69 2.78 22.95 9.93
N PHE A 70 3.06 21.66 9.72
CA PHE A 70 4.43 21.18 9.51
C PHE A 70 4.99 21.69 8.19
N SER A 71 4.21 21.61 7.11
CA SER A 71 4.60 22.15 5.81
C SER A 71 4.84 23.66 5.85
N ALA A 72 3.94 24.43 6.47
CA ALA A 72 4.07 25.88 6.66
C ALA A 72 5.37 26.23 7.40
N ARG A 73 5.68 25.49 8.46
CA ARG A 73 6.94 25.64 9.21
C ARG A 73 8.15 25.34 8.35
N CYS A 74 8.18 24.23 7.61
CA CYS A 74 9.34 23.87 6.78
C CYS A 74 9.56 24.84 5.62
N GLN A 75 8.49 25.23 4.93
CA GLN A 75 8.56 26.08 3.75
C GLN A 75 8.83 27.55 4.08
N GLY A 76 8.47 27.99 5.30
CA GLY A 76 8.54 29.39 5.72
C GLY A 76 7.50 30.25 5.01
N ILE A 77 7.22 31.44 5.56
CA ILE A 77 6.17 32.34 5.05
C ILE A 77 6.67 33.22 3.90
N GLY A 78 7.97 33.14 3.59
CA GLY A 78 8.64 33.93 2.55
C GLY A 78 8.60 35.43 2.81
N SER A 79 8.81 36.23 1.76
CA SER A 79 8.78 37.70 1.81
C SER A 79 7.37 38.28 1.99
N ARG A 80 6.32 37.45 2.04
CA ARG A 80 4.93 37.90 2.25
C ARG A 80 4.79 38.58 3.61
N TYR A 81 5.43 38.05 4.65
CA TYR A 81 5.47 38.67 5.97
C TYR A 81 6.20 40.02 5.94
N GLU A 82 7.38 40.08 5.34
CA GLU A 82 8.18 41.32 5.25
C GLU A 82 7.44 42.40 4.43
N MET A 83 6.78 42.03 3.32
CA MET A 83 5.97 42.95 2.53
C MET A 83 4.73 43.43 3.29
N LEU A 84 4.02 42.54 3.99
CA LEU A 84 2.85 42.91 4.79
C LEU A 84 3.25 43.75 6.02
N ALA A 85 4.35 43.44 6.68
CA ALA A 85 4.89 44.23 7.79
C ALA A 85 5.34 45.63 7.32
N GLU A 86 6.02 45.71 6.16
CA GLU A 86 6.41 46.98 5.53
C GLU A 86 5.20 47.78 5.03
N LEU A 87 4.18 47.10 4.47
CA LEU A 87 2.93 47.73 4.07
C LEU A 87 2.18 48.28 5.28
N SER A 88 2.06 47.53 6.38
CA SER A 88 1.48 48.02 7.63
C SER A 88 2.26 49.19 8.21
N ARG A 89 3.60 49.16 8.13
CA ARG A 89 4.46 50.29 8.54
C ARG A 89 4.18 51.52 7.68
N ARG A 90 4.03 51.36 6.36
CA ARG A 90 3.71 52.44 5.42
C ARG A 90 2.30 52.98 5.62
N GLU A 91 1.31 52.12 5.81
CA GLU A 91 -0.08 52.49 6.12
C GLU A 91 -0.17 53.27 7.43
N LYS A 92 0.54 52.83 8.48
CA LYS A 92 0.68 53.59 9.74
C LYS A 92 1.35 54.94 9.53
N SER A 93 2.41 55.02 8.72
CA SER A 93 3.08 56.29 8.42
C SER A 93 2.23 57.23 7.56
N ALA A 94 1.36 56.68 6.71
CA ALA A 94 0.45 57.39 5.84
C ALA A 94 -0.94 57.64 6.48
N ASN A 95 -1.15 57.20 7.73
CA ASN A 95 -2.40 57.33 8.48
C ASN A 95 -3.62 56.70 7.78
N ILE A 96 -3.40 55.64 7.02
CA ILE A 96 -4.45 54.88 6.33
C ILE A 96 -5.04 53.87 7.34
N LYS A 97 -6.36 53.89 7.54
CA LYS A 97 -7.05 52.84 8.32
C LYS A 97 -7.31 51.64 7.41
N PRO A 98 -6.69 50.47 7.67
CA PRO A 98 -6.98 49.27 6.90
C PRO A 98 -8.38 48.74 7.23
N ASP A 99 -8.89 47.90 6.34
CA ASP A 99 -10.11 47.13 6.56
C ASP A 99 -10.01 46.32 7.88
N PRO A 100 -11.06 46.25 8.72
CA PRO A 100 -11.00 45.58 10.02
C PRO A 100 -10.59 44.10 9.96
N ASP A 101 -11.03 43.36 8.94
CA ASP A 101 -10.73 41.94 8.79
C ASP A 101 -9.28 41.74 8.34
N ILE A 102 -8.79 42.63 7.47
CA ILE A 102 -7.39 42.67 7.04
C ILE A 102 -6.50 43.11 8.22
N ASP A 103 -6.90 44.11 8.99
CA ASP A 103 -6.15 44.63 10.15
C ASP A 103 -6.06 43.59 11.28
N ILE A 104 -7.10 42.80 11.52
CA ILE A 104 -7.06 41.65 12.45
C ILE A 104 -6.09 40.58 11.93
N TYR A 105 -6.16 40.22 10.65
CA TYR A 105 -5.23 39.28 10.03
C TYR A 105 -3.78 39.78 10.13
N MET A 106 -3.54 41.07 9.89
CA MET A 106 -2.23 41.72 9.94
C MET A 106 -1.67 41.80 11.37
N LYS A 107 -2.51 42.11 12.36
CA LYS A 107 -2.12 42.16 13.78
C LYS A 107 -1.90 40.77 14.37
N ALA A 108 -2.72 39.79 13.99
CA ALA A 108 -2.52 38.40 14.36
C ALA A 108 -1.24 37.84 13.71
N ALA A 109 -1.00 38.15 12.43
CA ALA A 109 0.20 37.76 11.71
C ALA A 109 1.47 38.43 12.24
N ALA A 110 1.37 39.60 12.89
CA ALA A 110 2.49 40.29 13.52
C ALA A 110 2.83 39.80 14.95
N SER A 111 2.10 38.81 15.49
CA SER A 111 2.40 38.23 16.82
C SER A 111 3.45 37.12 16.72
N GLU A 112 4.63 37.35 17.31
CA GLU A 112 5.78 36.41 17.28
C GLU A 112 5.35 34.99 17.66
N GLY A 113 5.55 34.03 16.74
CA GLY A 113 5.33 32.60 16.96
C GLY A 113 4.00 32.03 16.47
N GLN A 114 3.03 32.85 16.03
CA GLN A 114 1.73 32.38 15.50
C GLN A 114 1.58 32.46 13.97
N GLU A 115 2.57 33.04 13.26
CA GLU A 115 2.50 33.33 11.83
C GLU A 115 2.19 32.09 10.95
N ALA A 116 2.85 30.96 11.23
CA ALA A 116 2.63 29.71 10.49
C ALA A 116 1.26 29.06 10.78
N SER A 117 0.69 29.31 11.96
CA SER A 117 -0.65 28.84 12.33
C SER A 117 -1.71 29.57 11.52
N ILE A 118 -1.55 30.89 11.33
CA ILE A 118 -2.53 31.72 10.63
C ILE A 118 -2.61 31.36 9.15
N VAL A 119 -1.46 31.18 8.48
CA VAL A 119 -1.44 30.73 7.07
C VAL A 119 -2.04 29.33 6.95
N THR A 120 -1.82 28.46 7.95
CA THR A 120 -2.45 27.14 8.01
C THR A 120 -3.96 27.25 8.15
N ASP A 121 -4.47 28.04 9.09
CA ASP A 121 -5.89 28.26 9.33
C ASP A 121 -6.59 28.89 8.12
N TYR A 122 -5.93 29.84 7.46
CA TYR A 122 -6.41 30.44 6.23
C TYR A 122 -6.49 29.41 5.10
N THR A 123 -5.43 28.60 4.92
CA THR A 123 -5.41 27.53 3.90
C THR A 123 -6.48 26.47 4.18
N LEU A 124 -6.70 26.10 5.45
CA LEU A 124 -7.76 25.19 5.85
C LEU A 124 -9.14 25.73 5.47
N LYS A 125 -9.40 27.02 5.69
CA LYS A 125 -10.67 27.66 5.31
C LYS A 125 -10.85 27.74 3.79
N ILE A 126 -9.84 28.19 3.05
CA ILE A 126 -9.88 28.27 1.57
C ILE A 126 -10.24 26.93 0.92
N LEU A 127 -9.67 25.84 1.46
CA LEU A 127 -9.86 24.49 0.92
C LEU A 127 -11.06 23.76 1.54
N GLY A 128 -11.82 24.39 2.45
CA GLY A 128 -12.96 23.78 3.14
C GLY A 128 -12.56 22.53 3.94
N LEU A 129 -11.40 22.58 4.59
CA LEU A 129 -10.83 21.54 5.46
C LEU A 129 -10.99 21.86 6.95
N ASP A 130 -11.63 22.96 7.29
CA ASP A 130 -11.90 23.41 8.67
C ASP A 130 -12.67 22.37 9.49
N MET A 131 -13.71 21.77 8.91
CA MET A 131 -14.53 20.74 9.56
C MET A 131 -13.76 19.44 9.87
N CYS A 132 -12.69 19.15 9.13
CA CYS A 132 -11.85 17.96 9.32
C CYS A 132 -10.41 18.30 9.76
N ALA A 133 -10.15 19.53 10.20
CA ALA A 133 -8.82 20.02 10.50
C ALA A 133 -8.11 19.14 11.55
N ASP A 134 -8.84 18.71 12.57
CA ASP A 134 -8.32 17.90 13.68
C ASP A 134 -8.57 16.39 13.48
N THR A 135 -9.03 15.99 12.30
CA THR A 135 -9.18 14.58 11.91
C THR A 135 -7.87 14.03 11.37
N MET A 136 -7.57 12.77 11.67
CA MET A 136 -6.41 12.04 11.14
C MET A 136 -6.49 11.94 9.61
N VAL A 137 -5.37 12.12 8.91
CA VAL A 137 -5.32 11.87 7.46
C VAL A 137 -5.61 10.39 7.18
N GLY A 138 -5.14 9.51 8.07
CA GLY A 138 -5.35 8.06 8.01
C GLY A 138 -4.54 7.37 6.92
N ASP A 139 -4.50 6.06 7.01
CA ASP A 139 -3.83 5.14 6.08
C ASP A 139 -4.68 3.87 5.92
N ASP A 140 -4.09 2.76 5.46
CA ASP A 140 -4.79 1.47 5.32
C ASP A 140 -5.23 0.88 6.68
N MET A 141 -4.63 1.32 7.80
CA MET A 141 -4.84 0.80 9.15
C MET A 141 -5.65 1.74 10.04
N ILE A 142 -5.51 3.06 9.84
CA ILE A 142 -6.14 4.13 10.62
C ILE A 142 -7.20 4.79 9.74
N ARG A 143 -8.46 4.68 10.15
CA ARG A 143 -9.55 5.43 9.52
C ARG A 143 -9.23 6.92 9.59
N GLY A 144 -9.23 7.58 8.44
CA GLY A 144 -8.99 9.01 8.34
C GLY A 144 -10.02 9.74 7.49
N ILE A 145 -9.60 10.87 6.95
CA ILE A 145 -10.38 11.69 6.03
C ILE A 145 -10.73 10.95 4.74
N SER A 146 -11.80 11.39 4.07
CA SER A 146 -12.20 10.87 2.76
C SER A 146 -11.13 11.12 1.68
N GLY A 147 -11.14 10.35 0.59
CA GLY A 147 -10.19 10.54 -0.52
C GLY A 147 -10.21 11.96 -1.09
N GLY A 148 -11.41 12.55 -1.22
CA GLY A 148 -11.54 13.93 -1.69
C GLY A 148 -11.05 14.99 -0.69
N GLN A 149 -11.16 14.74 0.62
CA GLN A 149 -10.49 15.57 1.62
C GLN A 149 -8.97 15.40 1.53
N ARG A 150 -8.47 14.17 1.34
CA ARG A 150 -7.04 13.87 1.24
C ARG A 150 -6.36 14.59 0.07
N LYS A 151 -7.03 14.71 -1.08
CA LYS A 151 -6.55 15.52 -2.20
C LYS A 151 -6.41 17.00 -1.85
N ARG A 152 -7.41 17.56 -1.17
CA ARG A 152 -7.34 18.93 -0.67
C ARG A 152 -6.21 19.11 0.33
N VAL A 153 -5.89 18.10 1.16
CA VAL A 153 -4.71 18.13 2.03
C VAL A 153 -3.42 18.15 1.20
N THR A 154 -3.32 17.37 0.13
CA THR A 154 -2.16 17.40 -0.80
C THR A 154 -1.97 18.79 -1.41
N THR A 155 -3.06 19.42 -1.87
CA THR A 155 -3.06 20.78 -2.38
C THR A 155 -2.66 21.78 -1.30
N GLY A 156 -3.24 21.70 -0.11
CA GLY A 156 -2.95 22.59 1.02
C GLY A 156 -1.53 22.48 1.55
N GLU A 157 -0.98 21.26 1.62
CA GLU A 157 0.41 21.03 2.02
C GLU A 157 1.38 21.78 1.11
N MET A 158 1.10 21.88 -0.20
CA MET A 158 1.97 22.58 -1.15
C MET A 158 1.72 24.10 -1.20
N ILE A 159 0.46 24.55 -1.13
CA ILE A 159 0.09 25.98 -1.28
C ILE A 159 0.38 26.81 -0.03
N VAL A 160 0.47 26.19 1.14
CA VAL A 160 0.76 26.89 2.40
C VAL A 160 2.12 27.60 2.38
N GLY A 161 3.02 27.23 1.46
CA GLY A 161 4.29 27.89 1.22
C GLY A 161 4.18 29.23 0.48
N PRO A 162 5.33 29.89 0.24
CA PRO A 162 5.39 31.20 -0.40
C PRO A 162 5.35 31.14 -1.94
N SER A 163 5.23 29.94 -2.53
CA SER A 163 5.31 29.73 -3.98
C SER A 163 4.25 30.54 -4.74
N LYS A 164 4.67 31.19 -5.83
CA LYS A 164 3.80 32.01 -6.68
C LYS A 164 3.35 31.30 -7.94
N VAL A 165 4.09 30.25 -8.35
CA VAL A 165 3.74 29.42 -9.50
C VAL A 165 3.21 28.09 -8.99
N LEU A 166 1.96 27.77 -9.33
CA LEU A 166 1.30 26.53 -8.97
C LEU A 166 1.18 25.64 -10.21
N LEU A 167 1.78 24.46 -10.15
CA LEU A 167 1.76 23.45 -11.21
C LEU A 167 0.98 22.25 -10.68
N MET A 168 -0.28 22.14 -11.08
CA MET A 168 -1.23 21.22 -10.45
C MET A 168 -1.56 20.08 -11.39
N ASP A 169 -1.18 18.86 -11.02
CA ASP A 169 -1.39 17.67 -11.85
C ASP A 169 -2.61 16.88 -11.38
N GLU A 170 -3.68 16.90 -12.18
CA GLU A 170 -4.91 16.10 -12.00
C GLU A 170 -5.51 16.20 -10.58
N ILE A 171 -5.60 17.42 -10.04
CA ILE A 171 -6.09 17.67 -8.68
C ILE A 171 -7.57 17.34 -8.47
N SER A 172 -8.33 17.10 -9.56
CA SER A 172 -9.76 16.77 -9.52
C SER A 172 -10.09 15.27 -9.51
N THR A 173 -9.11 14.36 -9.69
CA THR A 173 -9.43 12.91 -9.76
C THR A 173 -10.13 12.45 -8.47
N GLY A 174 -11.30 11.82 -8.55
CA GLY A 174 -12.01 11.35 -7.36
C GLY A 174 -12.67 12.45 -6.51
N LEU A 175 -12.77 13.67 -7.03
CA LEU A 175 -13.60 14.74 -6.50
C LEU A 175 -14.90 14.86 -7.30
N ASP A 176 -15.98 15.25 -6.62
CA ASP A 176 -17.23 15.63 -7.24
C ASP A 176 -17.08 17.00 -7.96
N SER A 177 -17.91 17.28 -8.98
CA SER A 177 -17.82 18.48 -9.81
C SER A 177 -18.08 19.75 -9.02
N SER A 178 -18.99 19.72 -8.04
CA SER A 178 -19.25 20.84 -7.14
C SER A 178 -18.04 21.19 -6.27
N THR A 179 -17.42 20.19 -5.63
CA THR A 179 -16.18 20.39 -4.86
C THR A 179 -15.03 20.85 -5.75
N THR A 180 -14.91 20.28 -6.96
CA THR A 180 -13.90 20.70 -7.94
C THR A 180 -14.06 22.17 -8.32
N PHE A 181 -15.29 22.60 -8.63
CA PHE A 181 -15.61 24.00 -8.91
C PHE A 181 -15.24 24.90 -7.74
N GLN A 182 -15.61 24.53 -6.51
CA GLN A 182 -15.27 25.30 -5.31
C GLN A 182 -13.77 25.44 -5.14
N ILE A 183 -13.00 24.35 -5.29
CA ILE A 183 -11.53 24.39 -5.18
C ILE A 183 -10.94 25.29 -6.25
N VAL A 184 -11.32 25.11 -7.52
CA VAL A 184 -10.78 25.90 -8.63
C VAL A 184 -11.17 27.38 -8.50
N ASN A 185 -12.38 27.67 -8.00
CA ASN A 185 -12.82 29.03 -7.73
C ASN A 185 -12.02 29.67 -6.58
N SER A 186 -11.79 28.94 -5.49
CA SER A 186 -10.90 29.34 -4.41
C SER A 186 -9.47 29.58 -4.90
N LEU A 187 -8.97 28.74 -5.80
CA LEU A 187 -7.65 28.90 -6.41
C LEU A 187 -7.59 30.10 -7.35
N LYS A 188 -8.66 30.37 -8.12
CA LYS A 188 -8.78 31.58 -8.93
C LYS A 188 -8.68 32.82 -8.05
N GLN A 189 -9.42 32.87 -6.95
CA GLN A 189 -9.36 33.94 -5.97
C GLN A 189 -7.94 34.07 -5.36
N TYR A 190 -7.32 32.95 -4.98
CA TYR A 190 -5.95 32.93 -4.47
C TYR A 190 -4.95 33.51 -5.48
N VAL A 191 -5.04 33.09 -6.74
CA VAL A 191 -4.17 33.54 -7.84
C VAL A 191 -4.36 35.03 -8.12
N GLN A 192 -5.61 35.53 -8.08
CA GLN A 192 -5.93 36.95 -8.26
C GLN A 192 -5.42 37.81 -7.10
N ILE A 193 -5.64 37.38 -5.85
CA ILE A 193 -5.25 38.14 -4.65
C ILE A 193 -3.73 38.20 -4.49
N LEU A 194 -3.03 37.10 -4.79
CA LEU A 194 -1.58 36.98 -4.58
C LEU A 194 -0.76 37.22 -5.85
N GLU A 195 -1.40 37.63 -6.94
CA GLU A 195 -0.78 37.84 -8.27
C GLU A 195 0.08 36.63 -8.69
N GLY A 196 -0.48 35.43 -8.55
CA GLY A 196 0.17 34.16 -8.86
C GLY A 196 0.03 33.73 -10.31
N THR A 197 0.72 32.65 -10.69
CA THR A 197 0.50 31.92 -11.95
C THR A 197 0.11 30.49 -11.60
N ALA A 198 -1.00 29.99 -12.15
CA ALA A 198 -1.42 28.62 -11.94
C ALA A 198 -1.67 27.93 -13.29
N ILE A 199 -1.00 26.80 -13.50
CA ILE A 199 -1.27 25.86 -14.58
C ILE A 199 -1.89 24.64 -13.94
N ILE A 200 -3.16 24.38 -14.25
CA ILE A 200 -3.93 23.30 -13.65
C ILE A 200 -4.28 22.30 -14.74
N SER A 201 -3.75 21.09 -14.60
CA SER A 201 -4.19 19.93 -15.36
C SER A 201 -5.49 19.43 -14.75
N LEU A 202 -6.58 19.57 -15.48
CA LEU A 202 -7.86 18.93 -15.15
C LEU A 202 -8.19 17.96 -16.26
N LEU A 203 -8.72 16.82 -15.85
CA LEU A 203 -9.12 15.77 -16.74
C LEU A 203 -10.37 16.18 -17.53
N GLN A 204 -11.52 16.37 -16.87
CA GLN A 204 -12.68 17.05 -17.46
C GLN A 204 -13.29 18.03 -16.48
N PRO A 205 -13.00 19.33 -16.62
CA PRO A 205 -13.76 20.33 -15.88
C PRO A 205 -15.19 20.40 -16.44
N ALA A 206 -16.17 20.40 -15.52
CA ALA A 206 -17.55 20.77 -15.87
C ALA A 206 -17.56 22.18 -16.51
N PRO A 207 -18.56 22.53 -17.35
CA PRO A 207 -18.60 23.81 -18.05
C PRO A 207 -18.39 25.03 -17.14
N GLU A 208 -18.92 24.99 -15.92
CA GLU A 208 -18.77 26.05 -14.92
C GLU A 208 -17.31 26.19 -14.47
N THR A 209 -16.63 25.06 -14.27
CA THR A 209 -15.21 25.02 -13.86
C THR A 209 -14.31 25.43 -15.03
N TYR A 210 -14.63 24.99 -16.24
CA TYR A 210 -13.93 25.38 -17.46
C TYR A 210 -13.97 26.90 -17.66
N ASN A 211 -15.12 27.52 -17.39
CA ASN A 211 -15.31 28.97 -17.49
C ASN A 211 -14.54 29.79 -16.43
N LEU A 212 -13.95 29.15 -15.42
CA LEU A 212 -13.09 29.86 -14.45
C LEU A 212 -11.72 30.22 -15.02
N PHE A 213 -11.26 29.52 -16.07
CA PHE A 213 -9.94 29.68 -16.67
C PHE A 213 -9.89 30.77 -17.73
N ASP A 214 -8.75 31.47 -17.79
CA ASP A 214 -8.51 32.54 -18.75
C ASP A 214 -7.93 31.97 -20.06
N ASP A 215 -6.92 31.09 -19.91
CA ASP A 215 -6.20 30.45 -21.03
C ASP A 215 -6.30 28.93 -21.00
N ILE A 216 -6.11 28.32 -22.16
CA ILE A 216 -6.09 26.86 -22.36
C ILE A 216 -4.83 26.45 -23.09
N VAL A 217 -4.24 25.35 -22.65
CA VAL A 217 -3.22 24.59 -23.37
C VAL A 217 -3.79 23.21 -23.68
N VAL A 218 -3.87 22.84 -24.95
CA VAL A 218 -4.26 21.50 -25.40
C VAL A 218 -2.99 20.75 -25.83
N LEU A 219 -2.66 19.67 -25.13
CA LEU A 219 -1.47 18.84 -25.36
C LEU A 219 -1.88 17.44 -25.83
N SER A 220 -1.43 17.01 -27.00
CA SER A 220 -1.64 15.65 -27.54
C SER A 220 -0.35 15.12 -28.14
N ASP A 221 -0.04 13.83 -27.98
CA ASP A 221 1.18 13.17 -28.49
C ASP A 221 2.48 14.00 -28.27
N GLY A 222 2.63 14.62 -27.10
CA GLY A 222 3.78 15.45 -26.76
C GLY A 222 3.86 16.81 -27.48
N LYS A 223 2.82 17.22 -28.22
CA LYS A 223 2.75 18.50 -28.96
C LYS A 223 1.62 19.39 -28.46
N ILE A 224 1.87 20.70 -28.47
CA ILE A 224 0.84 21.71 -28.22
C ILE A 224 -0.01 21.84 -29.48
N VAL A 225 -1.28 21.45 -29.37
CA VAL A 225 -2.30 21.59 -30.42
C VAL A 225 -2.88 23.00 -30.42
N TYR A 226 -3.04 23.60 -29.24
CA TYR A 226 -3.52 24.97 -29.06
C TYR A 226 -3.00 25.54 -27.74
N GLN A 227 -2.63 26.82 -27.74
CA GLN A 227 -2.33 27.59 -26.52
C GLN A 227 -2.88 29.02 -26.65
N GLY A 228 -3.63 29.50 -25.67
CA GLY A 228 -4.11 30.88 -25.62
C GLY A 228 -5.49 31.04 -25.02
N PRO A 229 -6.18 32.17 -25.29
CA PRO A 229 -7.45 32.49 -24.66
C PRO A 229 -8.50 31.41 -24.89
N ARG A 230 -9.28 31.12 -23.86
CA ARG A 230 -10.38 30.14 -23.90
C ARG A 230 -11.41 30.44 -25.02
N GLU A 231 -11.65 31.70 -25.32
CA GLU A 231 -12.69 32.15 -26.24
C GLU A 231 -12.40 31.80 -27.72
N ASN A 232 -11.12 31.76 -28.10
CA ASN A 232 -10.71 31.51 -29.48
C ASN A 232 -10.47 30.01 -29.80
N VAL A 233 -10.59 29.11 -28.81
CA VAL A 233 -10.27 27.69 -29.02
C VAL A 233 -11.26 27.01 -29.97
N LEU A 234 -12.55 27.35 -29.88
CA LEU A 234 -13.58 26.77 -30.76
C LEU A 234 -13.43 27.27 -32.19
N GLU A 235 -13.16 28.57 -32.36
CA GLU A 235 -12.86 29.19 -33.65
C GLU A 235 -11.69 28.48 -34.37
N PHE A 236 -10.64 28.12 -33.62
CA PHE A 236 -9.50 27.38 -34.16
C PHE A 236 -9.92 26.02 -34.75
N PHE A 237 -10.67 25.19 -34.00
CA PHE A 237 -11.10 23.88 -34.49
C PHE A 237 -12.15 23.99 -35.62
N GLU A 238 -13.01 25.00 -35.58
CA GLU A 238 -13.98 25.27 -36.65
C GLU A 238 -13.29 25.64 -37.97
N SER A 239 -12.20 26.42 -37.91
CA SER A 239 -11.38 26.74 -39.09
C SER A 239 -10.81 25.49 -39.78
N LEU A 240 -10.60 24.42 -39.01
CA LEU A 240 -10.11 23.12 -39.48
C LEU A 240 -11.23 22.13 -39.87
N GLY A 241 -12.50 22.54 -39.78
CA GLY A 241 -13.66 21.74 -40.18
C GLY A 241 -14.32 20.93 -39.06
N PHE A 242 -13.99 21.20 -37.79
CA PHE A 242 -14.55 20.51 -36.63
C PHE A 242 -15.43 21.44 -35.79
N LYS A 243 -16.68 21.05 -35.53
CA LYS A 243 -17.62 21.85 -34.73
C LYS A 243 -18.03 21.15 -33.45
N CYS A 244 -17.99 21.87 -32.34
CA CYS A 244 -18.50 21.38 -31.05
C CYS A 244 -20.05 21.34 -31.07
N PRO A 245 -20.68 20.21 -30.70
CA PRO A 245 -22.13 20.12 -30.55
C PRO A 245 -22.66 21.02 -29.42
N GLU A 246 -23.90 21.51 -29.54
CA GLU A 246 -24.52 22.43 -28.55
C GLU A 246 -24.67 21.83 -27.15
N ARG A 247 -24.93 20.53 -27.05
CA ARG A 247 -25.12 19.82 -25.77
C ARG A 247 -23.88 19.06 -25.31
N LYS A 248 -22.69 19.42 -25.80
CA LYS A 248 -21.41 18.83 -25.39
C LYS A 248 -20.54 19.84 -24.66
N ALA A 249 -19.89 19.41 -23.58
CA ALA A 249 -18.93 20.25 -22.88
C ALA A 249 -17.68 20.51 -23.76
N VAL A 250 -17.22 21.76 -23.81
CA VAL A 250 -16.09 22.15 -24.65
C VAL A 250 -14.82 21.39 -24.28
N ALA A 251 -14.53 21.21 -22.99
CA ALA A 251 -13.34 20.48 -22.53
C ALA A 251 -13.30 19.02 -23.01
N ASP A 252 -14.47 18.38 -23.17
CA ASP A 252 -14.62 17.01 -23.65
C ASP A 252 -14.35 16.96 -25.15
N PHE A 253 -14.95 17.88 -25.90
CA PHE A 253 -14.71 18.06 -27.33
C PHE A 253 -13.21 18.24 -27.63
N LEU A 254 -12.50 19.10 -26.90
CA LEU A 254 -11.08 19.37 -27.11
C LEU A 254 -10.17 18.14 -26.93
N GLN A 255 -10.57 17.20 -26.07
CA GLN A 255 -9.82 15.96 -25.87
C GLN A 255 -10.16 14.90 -26.90
N GLU A 256 -11.41 14.83 -27.34
CA GLU A 256 -11.87 13.82 -28.30
C GLU A 256 -11.53 14.18 -29.76
N VAL A 257 -11.52 15.46 -30.12
CA VAL A 257 -11.23 15.92 -31.50
C VAL A 257 -9.81 15.57 -31.96
N THR A 258 -8.88 15.35 -31.03
CA THR A 258 -7.51 14.91 -31.32
C THR A 258 -7.39 13.39 -31.49
N SER A 259 -8.46 12.61 -31.21
CA SER A 259 -8.44 11.15 -31.22
C SER A 259 -8.91 10.53 -32.54
N LYS A 260 -8.23 9.47 -33.00
CA LYS A 260 -8.57 8.72 -34.22
C LYS A 260 -9.97 8.10 -34.20
N ASN A 261 -10.43 7.61 -33.05
CA ASN A 261 -11.72 6.93 -32.94
C ASN A 261 -12.91 7.90 -32.86
N ASP A 262 -12.68 9.09 -32.30
CA ASP A 262 -13.75 10.01 -31.92
C ASP A 262 -13.83 11.22 -32.86
N GLN A 263 -12.74 11.62 -33.53
CA GLN A 263 -12.67 12.84 -34.36
C GLN A 263 -13.72 12.89 -35.49
N LYS A 264 -14.08 11.74 -36.08
CA LYS A 264 -15.05 11.66 -37.19
C LYS A 264 -16.41 12.26 -36.83
N GLN A 265 -16.86 12.14 -35.58
CA GLN A 265 -18.19 12.59 -35.16
C GLN A 265 -18.35 14.11 -35.17
N TYR A 266 -17.24 14.85 -35.17
CA TYR A 266 -17.23 16.33 -35.13
C TYR A 266 -17.07 16.99 -36.50
N TRP A 267 -16.97 16.18 -37.56
CA TRP A 267 -16.74 16.68 -38.92
C TRP A 267 -17.95 17.48 -39.43
N MET A 268 -17.75 18.78 -39.66
CA MET A 268 -18.81 19.69 -40.08
C MET A 268 -19.02 19.70 -41.60
N ARG A 269 -17.95 19.46 -42.38
CA ARG A 269 -17.96 19.58 -43.85
C ARG A 269 -18.58 18.34 -44.49
N ARG A 270 -19.92 18.24 -44.44
CA ARG A 270 -20.68 17.10 -44.98
C ARG A 270 -20.45 16.82 -46.47
N HIS A 271 -19.93 17.78 -47.23
CA HIS A 271 -19.61 17.65 -48.65
C HIS A 271 -18.18 17.14 -48.93
N GLU A 272 -17.32 17.06 -47.91
CA GLU A 272 -15.96 16.53 -48.01
C GLU A 272 -15.87 15.18 -47.27
N ALA A 273 -15.20 14.20 -47.87
CA ALA A 273 -14.95 12.92 -47.21
C ALA A 273 -14.04 13.15 -45.99
N TYR A 274 -14.46 12.65 -44.83
CA TYR A 274 -13.68 12.73 -43.61
C TYR A 274 -12.31 12.03 -43.78
N ARG A 275 -11.23 12.76 -43.47
CA ARG A 275 -9.86 12.24 -43.34
C ARG A 275 -9.37 12.56 -41.93
N PHE A 276 -8.73 11.60 -41.28
CA PHE A 276 -8.13 11.82 -39.97
C PHE A 276 -7.06 12.92 -40.06
N VAL A 277 -7.24 14.00 -39.28
CA VAL A 277 -6.26 15.08 -39.13
C VAL A 277 -5.35 14.73 -37.97
N THR A 278 -4.06 14.63 -38.26
CA THR A 278 -3.05 14.22 -37.28
C THR A 278 -2.72 15.36 -36.31
N VAL A 279 -2.24 15.00 -35.11
CA VAL A 279 -1.78 15.96 -34.10
C VAL A 279 -0.68 16.89 -34.64
N LYS A 280 0.17 16.39 -35.54
CA LYS A 280 1.21 17.20 -36.20
C LYS A 280 0.61 18.30 -37.08
N GLU A 281 -0.42 17.96 -37.85
CA GLU A 281 -1.14 18.93 -38.69
C GLU A 281 -1.85 19.99 -37.84
N PHE A 282 -2.49 19.58 -36.74
CA PHE A 282 -3.08 20.52 -35.77
C PHE A 282 -2.05 21.51 -35.21
N ALA A 283 -0.89 21.01 -34.76
CA ALA A 283 0.17 21.86 -34.22
C ALA A 283 0.71 22.87 -35.26
N GLN A 284 0.92 22.42 -36.51
CA GLN A 284 1.33 23.31 -37.61
C GLN A 284 0.26 24.35 -37.95
N ALA A 285 -1.02 23.96 -37.92
CA ALA A 285 -2.11 24.90 -38.14
C ALA A 285 -2.16 25.98 -37.05
N TYR A 286 -1.91 25.62 -35.79
CA TYR A 286 -1.87 26.55 -34.67
C TYR A 286 -0.76 27.60 -34.82
N GLU A 287 0.45 27.22 -35.26
CA GLU A 287 1.53 28.17 -35.55
C GLU A 287 1.10 29.24 -36.57
N SER A 288 0.26 28.86 -37.53
CA SER A 288 -0.26 29.76 -38.56
C SER A 288 -1.51 30.55 -38.12
N PHE A 289 -2.18 30.14 -37.05
CA PHE A 289 -3.40 30.79 -36.52
C PHE A 289 -3.05 32.11 -35.82
N HIS A 290 -3.94 33.10 -35.82
CA HIS A 290 -3.62 34.45 -35.31
C HIS A 290 -3.20 34.45 -33.84
N VAL A 291 -3.76 33.56 -33.02
CA VAL A 291 -3.36 33.38 -31.61
C VAL A 291 -1.92 32.86 -31.51
N GLY A 292 -1.56 31.83 -32.28
CA GLY A 292 -0.20 31.28 -32.31
C GLY A 292 0.83 32.30 -32.80
N ARG A 293 0.51 33.06 -33.86
CA ARG A 293 1.38 34.16 -34.35
C ARG A 293 1.56 35.27 -33.32
N ARG A 294 0.50 35.65 -32.60
CA ARG A 294 0.57 36.65 -31.54
C ARG A 294 1.49 36.21 -30.42
N LEU A 295 1.31 34.98 -29.92
CA LEU A 295 2.17 34.41 -28.89
C LEU A 295 3.63 34.32 -29.33
N ALA A 296 3.88 33.91 -30.57
CA ALA A 296 5.24 33.88 -31.13
C ALA A 296 5.89 35.27 -31.18
N ASN A 297 5.13 36.30 -31.57
CA ASN A 297 5.59 37.68 -31.59
C ASN A 297 5.86 38.22 -30.17
N GLU A 298 5.02 37.87 -29.19
CA GLU A 298 5.22 38.25 -27.78
C GLU A 298 6.47 37.59 -27.19
N LEU A 299 6.67 36.29 -27.43
CA LEU A 299 7.85 35.55 -26.97
C LEU A 299 9.15 35.98 -27.67
N ALA A 300 9.06 36.56 -28.87
CA ALA A 300 10.22 37.12 -29.58
C ALA A 300 10.76 38.39 -28.91
N ILE A 301 9.97 39.07 -28.07
CA ILE A 301 10.40 40.24 -27.30
C ILE A 301 11.07 39.75 -26.00
N PRO A 302 12.38 40.00 -25.77
CA PRO A 302 13.05 39.56 -24.56
C PRO A 302 12.45 40.22 -23.32
N PHE A 303 12.23 39.44 -22.26
CA PHE A 303 11.77 39.97 -20.98
C PHE A 303 12.86 40.80 -20.30
N ASP A 304 12.52 42.01 -19.86
CA ASP A 304 13.42 42.89 -19.11
C ASP A 304 13.56 42.41 -17.66
N LYS A 305 14.69 41.77 -17.33
CA LYS A 305 14.99 41.23 -15.99
C LYS A 305 14.89 42.28 -14.88
N SER A 306 15.08 43.58 -15.19
CA SER A 306 15.01 44.66 -14.19
C SER A 306 13.60 44.91 -13.64
N LYS A 307 12.56 44.49 -14.38
CA LYS A 307 11.16 44.58 -13.95
C LYS A 307 10.76 43.48 -12.96
N SER A 308 11.59 42.45 -12.78
CA SER A 308 11.31 41.36 -11.84
C SER A 308 11.58 41.81 -10.41
N HIS A 309 10.57 41.71 -9.54
CA HIS A 309 10.76 41.99 -8.11
C HIS A 309 11.80 41.03 -7.51
N PRO A 310 12.77 41.47 -6.69
CA PRO A 310 13.83 40.61 -6.13
C PRO A 310 13.31 39.40 -5.33
N ALA A 311 12.10 39.52 -4.78
CA ALA A 311 11.43 38.45 -4.04
C ALA A 311 10.50 37.55 -4.89
N ALA A 312 10.48 37.71 -6.23
CA ALA A 312 9.68 36.87 -7.13
C ALA A 312 10.31 35.48 -7.32
N LEU A 313 11.64 35.39 -7.35
CA LEU A 313 12.38 34.15 -7.48
C LEU A 313 13.12 33.82 -6.18
N THR A 314 13.06 32.55 -5.76
CA THR A 314 13.74 32.11 -4.55
C THR A 314 15.15 31.63 -4.89
N HIS A 315 16.17 32.26 -4.30
CA HIS A 315 17.58 31.85 -4.43
C HIS A 315 18.07 31.03 -3.22
N LYS A 316 17.32 31.00 -2.12
CA LYS A 316 17.65 30.18 -0.94
C LYS A 316 17.10 28.77 -1.08
N LYS A 317 17.94 27.76 -0.86
CA LYS A 317 17.57 26.34 -0.94
C LYS A 317 16.49 25.92 0.07
N PHE A 318 16.52 26.49 1.28
CA PHE A 318 15.57 26.16 2.37
C PHE A 318 14.92 27.44 2.93
N GLY A 319 13.67 27.31 3.41
CA GLY A 319 12.86 28.44 3.87
C GLY A 319 13.22 28.98 5.24
N LEU A 320 13.62 28.11 6.17
CA LEU A 320 14.01 28.46 7.54
C LEU A 320 15.49 28.19 7.82
N SER A 321 15.96 28.67 8.97
CA SER A 321 17.29 28.35 9.46
C SER A 321 17.42 26.84 9.74
N LYS A 322 18.64 26.31 9.59
CA LYS A 322 18.94 24.88 9.86
C LYS A 322 18.51 24.44 11.28
N LYS A 323 18.57 25.33 12.27
CA LYS A 323 18.19 25.06 13.67
C LYS A 323 16.68 24.92 13.83
N GLU A 324 15.90 25.78 13.19
CA GLU A 324 14.43 25.72 13.24
C GLU A 324 13.88 24.52 12.47
N LEU A 325 14.49 24.17 11.34
CA LEU A 325 14.14 22.95 10.59
C LEU A 325 14.38 21.68 11.43
N LEU A 326 15.51 21.62 12.13
CA LEU A 326 15.79 20.53 13.07
C LEU A 326 14.73 20.48 14.19
N LYS A 327 14.38 21.62 14.78
CA LYS A 327 13.34 21.72 15.80
C LYS A 327 11.98 21.23 15.28
N ALA A 328 11.56 21.69 14.10
CA ALA A 328 10.29 21.26 13.49
C ALA A 328 10.25 19.73 13.26
N CYS A 329 11.37 19.14 12.83
CA CYS A 329 11.48 17.69 12.65
C CYS A 329 11.47 16.92 13.98
N ILE A 330 12.07 17.46 15.05
CA ILE A 330 12.01 16.90 16.42
C ILE A 330 10.58 16.90 16.94
N ASP A 331 9.89 18.05 16.83
CA ASP A 331 8.51 18.19 17.30
C ASP A 331 7.59 17.20 16.58
N ARG A 332 7.78 17.01 15.28
CA ARG A 332 7.04 16.02 14.49
C ARG A 332 7.34 14.59 14.95
N GLU A 333 8.61 14.21 15.11
CA GLU A 333 8.95 12.82 15.49
C GLU A 333 8.46 12.48 16.92
N MET A 334 8.51 13.44 17.85
CA MET A 334 7.91 13.33 19.18
C MET A 334 6.39 13.09 19.11
N LEU A 335 5.68 13.85 18.26
CA LEU A 335 4.25 13.66 18.03
C LEU A 335 3.94 12.25 17.51
N LEU A 336 4.71 11.78 16.51
CA LEU A 336 4.51 10.45 15.91
C LEU A 336 4.77 9.33 16.92
N ILE A 337 5.78 9.45 17.78
CA ILE A 337 6.03 8.47 18.84
C ILE A 337 4.89 8.43 19.85
N LYS A 338 4.33 9.59 20.22
CA LYS A 338 3.18 9.65 21.13
C LYS A 338 1.94 8.96 20.54
N ARG A 339 1.66 9.17 19.25
CA ARG A 339 0.51 8.58 18.56
C ARG A 339 0.68 7.09 18.27
N ASN A 340 1.89 6.66 17.92
CA ASN A 340 2.24 5.25 17.77
C ASN A 340 2.69 4.58 19.08
N SER A 341 2.32 5.16 20.23
CA SER A 341 2.70 4.64 21.55
C SER A 341 2.24 3.20 21.75
N PHE A 342 1.11 2.78 21.17
CA PHE A 342 0.65 1.39 21.23
C PHE A 342 1.71 0.40 20.74
N ILE A 343 2.39 0.67 19.62
CA ILE A 343 3.41 -0.24 19.09
C ILE A 343 4.62 -0.33 20.04
N TYR A 344 5.04 0.80 20.61
CA TYR A 344 6.14 0.83 21.58
C TYR A 344 5.76 0.16 22.91
N ILE A 345 4.54 0.40 23.41
CA ILE A 345 4.01 -0.25 24.62
C ILE A 345 3.91 -1.76 24.39
N PHE A 346 3.42 -2.19 23.24
CA PHE A 346 3.34 -3.61 22.89
C PHE A 346 4.71 -4.27 22.83
N LYS A 347 5.71 -3.62 22.20
CA LYS A 347 7.10 -4.09 22.22
C LYS A 347 7.67 -4.18 23.63
N LEU A 348 7.40 -3.18 24.48
CA LEU A 348 7.84 -3.18 25.86
C LEU A 348 7.22 -4.33 26.65
N PHE A 349 5.93 -4.58 26.44
CA PHE A 349 5.21 -5.71 27.01
C PHE A 349 5.80 -7.04 26.55
N GLN A 350 6.03 -7.22 25.24
CA GLN A 350 6.68 -8.39 24.68
C GLN A 350 8.08 -8.61 25.29
N LEU A 351 8.89 -7.56 25.39
CA LEU A 351 10.22 -7.62 25.99
C LEU A 351 10.15 -8.02 27.48
N THR A 352 9.16 -7.49 28.21
CA THR A 352 8.91 -7.83 29.62
C THR A 352 8.54 -9.30 29.77
N VAL A 353 7.63 -9.81 28.93
CA VAL A 353 7.26 -11.23 28.90
C VAL A 353 8.49 -12.10 28.61
N MET A 354 9.31 -11.73 27.62
CA MET A 354 10.55 -12.45 27.31
C MET A 354 11.55 -12.40 28.47
N ALA A 355 11.69 -11.28 29.17
CA ALA A 355 12.55 -11.16 30.34
C ALA A 355 12.06 -12.06 31.50
N VAL A 356 10.75 -12.14 31.73
CA VAL A 356 10.12 -13.03 32.73
C VAL A 356 10.33 -14.51 32.38
N ILE A 357 10.22 -14.88 31.11
CA ILE A 357 10.51 -16.25 30.68
C ILE A 357 12.01 -16.55 30.85
N THR A 358 12.88 -15.62 30.47
CA THR A 358 14.34 -15.77 30.60
C THR A 358 14.77 -15.90 32.06
N MET A 359 14.25 -15.06 32.96
CA MET A 359 14.61 -15.09 34.38
C MET A 359 14.15 -16.39 35.06
N THR A 360 12.99 -16.95 34.67
CA THR A 360 12.48 -18.22 35.20
C THR A 360 13.15 -19.43 34.59
N MET A 361 13.73 -19.30 33.39
CA MET A 361 14.49 -20.36 32.73
C MET A 361 15.91 -20.48 33.29
N PHE A 362 16.59 -19.36 33.53
CA PHE A 362 17.95 -19.31 34.09
C PHE A 362 17.93 -19.04 35.61
N PHE A 363 16.98 -19.63 36.33
CA PHE A 363 16.78 -19.32 37.74
C PHE A 363 18.01 -19.71 38.58
N ARG A 364 18.49 -18.81 39.46
CA ARG A 364 19.76 -19.01 40.19
C ARG A 364 19.88 -20.30 40.99
N THR A 365 18.78 -20.95 41.38
CA THR A 365 18.82 -22.21 42.14
C THR A 365 19.31 -23.38 41.29
N ASP A 366 19.06 -23.32 39.98
CA ASP A 366 19.43 -24.35 39.01
C ASP A 366 20.76 -24.02 38.29
N MET A 367 21.32 -22.82 38.53
CA MET A 367 22.56 -22.30 37.94
C MET A 367 23.74 -22.43 38.92
N HIS A 368 24.39 -23.59 38.92
CA HIS A 368 25.56 -23.86 39.77
C HIS A 368 26.83 -23.17 39.26
N LYS A 369 27.91 -23.15 40.07
CA LYS A 369 29.19 -22.48 39.75
C LYS A 369 30.40 -23.39 39.97
N HIS A 370 30.22 -24.69 39.75
CA HIS A 370 31.18 -25.70 40.18
C HIS A 370 32.12 -26.16 39.05
N GLY A 371 31.82 -25.83 37.78
CA GLY A 371 32.66 -26.22 36.65
C GLY A 371 32.49 -25.39 35.38
N ILE A 372 33.25 -25.78 34.36
CA ILE A 372 33.29 -25.12 33.04
C ILE A 372 31.95 -25.28 32.29
N GLU A 373 31.27 -26.43 32.45
CA GLU A 373 29.95 -26.67 31.86
C GLU A 373 28.90 -25.68 32.38
N ASP A 374 28.88 -25.42 33.70
CA ASP A 374 27.99 -24.44 34.32
C ASP A 374 28.31 -23.00 33.88
N GLY A 375 29.60 -22.68 33.73
CA GLY A 375 30.05 -21.42 33.14
C GLY A 375 29.49 -21.19 31.74
N GLY A 376 29.37 -22.25 30.94
CA GLY A 376 28.74 -22.20 29.62
C GLY A 376 27.28 -21.75 29.63
N LEU A 377 26.50 -22.15 30.64
CA LEU A 377 25.10 -21.74 30.80
C LEU A 377 24.99 -20.23 31.08
N TYR A 378 25.89 -19.68 31.90
CA TYR A 378 25.96 -18.23 32.16
C TYR A 378 26.33 -17.44 30.91
N VAL A 379 27.30 -17.92 30.11
CA VAL A 379 27.62 -17.29 28.82
C VAL A 379 26.40 -17.35 27.88
N GLY A 380 25.67 -18.47 27.85
CA GLY A 380 24.43 -18.63 27.08
C GLY A 380 23.36 -17.60 27.46
N ALA A 381 23.16 -17.33 28.76
CA ALA A 381 22.23 -16.30 29.24
C ALA A 381 22.63 -14.88 28.83
N LEU A 382 23.95 -14.57 28.88
CA LEU A 382 24.49 -13.28 28.42
C LEU A 382 24.33 -13.13 26.91
N PHE A 383 24.62 -14.18 26.15
CA PHE A 383 24.43 -14.22 24.70
C PHE A 383 22.95 -14.01 24.32
N PHE A 384 22.03 -14.66 25.03
CA PHE A 384 20.60 -14.48 24.79
C PHE A 384 20.14 -13.04 25.10
N SER A 385 20.73 -12.40 26.11
CA SER A 385 20.43 -10.99 26.43
C SER A 385 20.86 -10.03 25.32
N VAL A 386 22.08 -10.17 24.79
CA VAL A 386 22.57 -9.39 23.66
C VAL A 386 21.72 -9.66 22.41
N THR A 387 21.41 -10.93 22.17
CA THR A 387 20.57 -11.38 21.06
C THR A 387 19.17 -10.75 21.12
N THR A 388 18.50 -10.81 22.25
CA THR A 388 17.11 -10.31 22.38
C THR A 388 17.02 -8.81 22.07
N LEU A 389 17.94 -8.01 22.60
CA LEU A 389 17.98 -6.57 22.30
C LEU A 389 18.40 -6.26 20.85
N MET A 390 19.28 -7.05 20.26
CA MET A 390 19.63 -6.92 18.83
C MET A 390 18.41 -7.17 17.93
N PHE A 391 17.65 -8.24 18.21
CA PHE A 391 16.45 -8.59 17.43
C PHE A 391 15.33 -7.54 17.57
N ASN A 392 15.22 -6.87 18.72
CA ASN A 392 14.22 -5.80 18.89
C ASN A 392 14.42 -4.66 17.88
N GLY A 393 15.67 -4.37 17.49
CA GLY A 393 16.01 -3.37 16.48
C GLY A 393 15.45 -3.68 15.08
N MET A 394 15.14 -4.94 14.74
CA MET A 394 14.65 -5.30 13.39
C MET A 394 13.34 -4.63 13.02
N ALA A 395 12.48 -4.35 14.00
CA ALA A 395 11.20 -3.71 13.74
C ALA A 395 11.36 -2.27 13.21
N GLU A 396 12.51 -1.62 13.39
CA GLU A 396 12.81 -0.33 12.76
C GLU A 396 12.89 -0.43 11.23
N ASN A 397 13.15 -1.62 10.67
CA ASN A 397 13.25 -1.82 9.23
C ASN A 397 11.93 -1.51 8.53
N ALA A 398 10.84 -2.15 8.96
CA ALA A 398 9.50 -1.94 8.41
C ALA A 398 8.99 -0.51 8.65
N MET A 399 9.18 0.02 9.86
CA MET A 399 8.76 1.38 10.24
C MET A 399 9.46 2.46 9.40
N THR A 400 10.75 2.28 9.11
CA THR A 400 11.50 3.24 8.29
C THR A 400 11.03 3.21 6.84
N ILE A 401 10.82 2.01 6.28
CA ILE A 401 10.35 1.84 4.89
C ILE A 401 8.97 2.47 4.67
N ALA A 402 8.07 2.34 5.65
CA ALA A 402 6.74 2.96 5.60
C ALA A 402 6.81 4.50 5.47
N LYS A 403 7.81 5.15 6.11
CA LYS A 403 8.01 6.61 6.08
C LYS A 403 8.75 7.10 4.82
N LEU A 404 9.47 6.23 4.09
CA LEU A 404 10.31 6.63 2.95
C LEU A 404 9.55 7.38 1.83
N PRO A 405 8.33 6.99 1.40
CA PRO A 405 7.62 7.70 0.34
C PRO A 405 7.36 9.17 0.67
N VAL A 406 6.92 9.47 1.91
CA VAL A 406 6.71 10.85 2.37
C VAL A 406 8.05 11.58 2.47
N PHE A 407 9.09 10.92 2.98
CA PHE A 407 10.43 11.49 3.06
C PHE A 407 10.94 11.92 1.68
N TYR A 408 10.83 11.07 0.65
CA TYR A 408 11.29 11.39 -0.69
C TYR A 408 10.51 12.57 -1.29
N LYS A 409 9.18 12.58 -1.14
CA LYS A 409 8.34 13.72 -1.52
C LYS A 409 8.85 15.03 -0.89
N GLN A 410 9.00 15.06 0.44
CA GLN A 410 9.41 16.27 1.17
C GLN A 410 10.85 16.68 0.89
N ARG A 411 11.77 15.72 0.66
CA ARG A 411 13.16 15.96 0.27
C ARG A 411 13.24 16.59 -1.11
N ASP A 412 12.51 16.05 -2.08
CA ASP A 412 12.56 16.49 -3.47
C ASP A 412 11.94 17.90 -3.63
N PHE A 413 10.98 18.28 -2.76
CA PHE A 413 10.47 19.66 -2.63
C PHE A 413 11.27 20.57 -1.68
N LEU A 414 12.45 20.13 -1.22
CA LEU A 414 13.35 20.94 -0.38
C LEU A 414 12.70 21.47 0.92
N PHE A 415 11.83 20.70 1.56
CA PHE A 415 11.23 21.08 2.85
C PHE A 415 12.30 21.21 3.94
N TYR A 416 13.25 20.27 3.97
CA TYR A 416 14.34 20.21 4.92
C TYR A 416 15.52 19.44 4.33
N PRO A 417 16.76 19.66 4.82
CA PRO A 417 17.89 18.81 4.45
C PRO A 417 17.76 17.43 5.12
N THR A 418 18.28 16.39 4.47
CA THR A 418 18.17 14.99 4.92
C THR A 418 18.64 14.76 6.36
N TRP A 419 19.72 15.40 6.79
CA TRP A 419 20.24 15.26 8.16
C TRP A 419 19.27 15.80 9.22
N ALA A 420 18.44 16.81 8.90
CA ALA A 420 17.45 17.36 9.82
C ALA A 420 16.29 16.39 10.06
N TYR A 421 16.06 15.43 9.16
CA TYR A 421 15.14 14.31 9.34
C TYR A 421 15.80 13.12 10.06
N ALA A 422 17.04 12.78 9.69
CA ALA A 422 17.72 11.61 10.19
C ALA A 422 18.11 11.72 11.68
N ILE A 423 18.57 12.89 12.13
CA ILE A 423 19.01 13.11 13.52
C ILE A 423 17.85 12.97 14.53
N PRO A 424 16.68 13.61 14.35
CA PRO A 424 15.55 13.44 15.28
C PRO A 424 15.08 11.99 15.40
N THR A 425 15.04 11.27 14.28
CA THR A 425 14.69 9.84 14.24
C THR A 425 15.61 9.01 15.16
N TRP A 426 16.87 9.42 15.32
CA TRP A 426 17.81 8.79 16.23
C TRP A 426 17.66 9.28 17.67
N ILE A 427 17.70 10.60 17.90
CA ILE A 427 17.75 11.18 19.26
C ILE A 427 16.53 10.80 20.09
N VAL A 428 15.33 10.86 19.50
CA VAL A 428 14.09 10.60 20.26
C VAL A 428 13.98 9.13 20.70
N LYS A 429 14.74 8.22 20.08
CA LYS A 429 14.79 6.80 20.45
C LYS A 429 15.71 6.50 21.63
N ILE A 430 16.64 7.40 21.97
CA ILE A 430 17.61 7.18 23.04
C ILE A 430 16.90 6.86 24.36
N PRO A 431 15.94 7.67 24.86
CA PRO A 431 15.24 7.37 26.11
C PRO A 431 14.51 6.02 26.11
N ILE A 432 13.94 5.62 24.97
CA ILE A 432 13.24 4.34 24.82
C ILE A 432 14.22 3.18 25.00
N SER A 433 15.42 3.26 24.41
CA SER A 433 16.44 2.21 24.58
C SER A 433 16.97 2.12 26.01
N PHE A 434 17.07 3.23 26.74
CA PHE A 434 17.36 3.20 28.18
C PHE A 434 16.24 2.44 28.93
N GLY A 435 14.97 2.74 28.65
CA GLY A 435 13.84 2.04 29.26
C GLY A 435 13.80 0.53 28.97
N GLU A 436 13.98 0.14 27.71
CA GLU A 436 13.99 -1.27 27.29
C GLU A 436 15.14 -2.06 27.93
N ALA A 437 16.36 -1.51 27.92
CA ALA A 437 17.51 -2.14 28.57
C ALA A 437 17.33 -2.19 30.10
N ALA A 438 16.66 -1.21 30.70
CA ALA A 438 16.46 -1.16 32.15
C ALA A 438 15.50 -2.26 32.59
N ILE A 439 14.37 -2.41 31.90
CA ILE A 439 13.39 -3.48 32.17
C ILE A 439 14.04 -4.85 32.04
N TRP A 440 14.78 -5.08 30.94
CA TRP A 440 15.49 -6.34 30.75
C TRP A 440 16.45 -6.61 31.91
N THR A 441 17.33 -5.65 32.20
CA THR A 441 18.39 -5.81 33.20
C THR A 441 17.84 -5.98 34.62
N LEU A 442 16.85 -5.18 35.02
CA LEU A 442 16.26 -5.23 36.35
C LEU A 442 15.59 -6.59 36.62
N LEU A 443 14.90 -7.15 35.62
CA LEU A 443 14.21 -8.43 35.76
C LEU A 443 15.18 -9.62 35.74
N THR A 444 16.19 -9.61 34.86
CA THR A 444 17.02 -10.79 34.64
C THR A 444 18.27 -10.84 35.52
N TYR A 445 18.95 -9.71 35.79
CA TYR A 445 20.35 -9.74 36.22
C TYR A 445 20.56 -10.46 37.56
N TYR A 446 19.83 -10.06 38.60
CA TYR A 446 19.98 -10.64 39.94
C TYR A 446 19.32 -12.01 40.07
N VAL A 447 18.24 -12.26 39.33
CA VAL A 447 17.48 -13.52 39.35
C VAL A 447 18.28 -14.66 38.72
N ILE A 448 19.04 -14.37 37.66
CA ILE A 448 19.94 -15.33 37.01
C ILE A 448 21.14 -15.68 37.90
N GLY A 449 21.49 -14.78 38.83
CA GLY A 449 22.57 -15.01 39.78
C GLY A 449 23.95 -14.54 39.31
N PHE A 450 23.98 -13.50 38.48
CA PHE A 450 25.20 -12.77 38.12
C PHE A 450 25.90 -12.14 39.35
N ASP A 451 27.04 -11.47 39.14
CA ASP A 451 27.81 -10.84 40.19
C ASP A 451 27.01 -9.68 40.81
N PRO A 452 26.80 -9.66 42.15
CA PRO A 452 25.87 -8.73 42.79
C PRO A 452 26.44 -7.31 42.89
N ASN A 453 27.69 -7.09 42.48
CA ASN A 453 28.33 -5.78 42.51
C ASN A 453 27.56 -4.76 41.66
N ILE A 454 27.18 -3.64 42.28
CA ILE A 454 26.37 -2.59 41.65
C ILE A 454 27.06 -1.94 40.44
N TRP A 455 28.40 -1.81 40.46
CA TRP A 455 29.14 -1.26 39.32
C TRP A 455 29.14 -2.20 38.13
N ARG A 456 29.17 -3.52 38.34
CA ARG A 456 29.07 -4.52 37.26
C ARG A 456 27.67 -4.55 36.65
N PHE A 457 26.64 -4.36 37.49
CA PHE A 457 25.26 -4.16 37.03
C PHE A 457 25.15 -2.94 36.09
N PHE A 458 25.66 -1.77 36.49
CA PHE A 458 25.61 -0.57 35.65
C PHE A 458 26.42 -0.73 34.36
N LYS A 459 27.57 -1.40 34.42
CA LYS A 459 28.37 -1.72 33.24
C LYS A 459 27.64 -2.64 32.25
N TYR A 460 26.97 -3.66 32.76
CA TYR A 460 26.12 -4.55 31.96
C TYR A 460 24.95 -3.79 31.31
N TYR A 461 24.22 -3.01 32.10
CA TYR A 461 23.12 -2.17 31.64
C TYR A 461 23.54 -1.21 30.51
N LEU A 462 24.64 -0.50 30.70
CA LEU A 462 25.12 0.49 29.74
C LEU A 462 25.53 -0.14 28.40
N LEU A 463 26.17 -1.32 28.42
CA LEU A 463 26.48 -2.06 27.20
C LEU A 463 25.20 -2.50 26.48
N LEU A 464 24.17 -2.95 27.20
CA LEU A 464 22.88 -3.31 26.60
C LEU A 464 22.16 -2.12 25.96
N VAL A 465 22.24 -0.93 26.56
CA VAL A 465 21.72 0.31 25.95
C VAL A 465 22.41 0.58 24.60
N LEU A 466 23.75 0.45 24.57
CA LEU A 466 24.52 0.65 23.33
C LEU A 466 24.21 -0.41 22.28
N VAL A 467 24.04 -1.68 22.66
CA VAL A 467 23.64 -2.75 21.73
C VAL A 467 22.30 -2.42 21.09
N ASN A 468 21.31 -1.99 21.88
CA ASN A 468 19.98 -1.64 21.37
C ASN A 468 20.03 -0.43 20.42
N GLN A 469 20.77 0.62 20.78
CA GLN A 469 20.96 1.80 19.92
C GLN A 469 21.70 1.47 18.62
N MET A 470 22.75 0.66 18.69
CA MET A 470 23.51 0.22 17.52
C MET A 470 22.65 -0.67 16.60
N ALA A 471 21.88 -1.61 17.16
CA ALA A 471 20.95 -2.44 16.40
C ALA A 471 19.91 -1.60 15.66
N SER A 472 19.28 -0.65 16.36
CA SER A 472 18.30 0.27 15.77
C SER A 472 18.91 1.15 14.66
N ALA A 473 20.18 1.55 14.79
CA ALA A 473 20.89 2.29 13.74
C ALA A 473 21.21 1.42 12.52
N LEU A 474 21.64 0.17 12.75
CA LEU A 474 21.92 -0.80 11.70
C LEU A 474 20.66 -1.10 10.86
N PHE A 475 19.51 -1.36 11.48
CA PHE A 475 18.29 -1.67 10.72
C PHE A 475 17.69 -0.46 10.00
N ARG A 476 17.86 0.76 10.52
CA ARG A 476 17.53 1.99 9.78
C ARG A 476 18.40 2.17 8.54
N LEU A 477 19.70 1.87 8.66
CA LEU A 477 20.62 1.87 7.53
C LEU A 477 20.22 0.83 6.47
N ILE A 478 19.90 -0.40 6.90
CA ILE A 478 19.47 -1.47 5.98
C ILE A 478 18.14 -1.10 5.30
N ALA A 479 17.22 -0.46 6.01
CA ALA A 479 15.98 0.05 5.45
C ALA A 479 16.21 1.11 4.37
N SER A 480 17.12 2.07 4.61
CA SER A 480 17.40 3.15 3.65
C SER A 480 18.13 2.68 2.40
N VAL A 481 18.98 1.65 2.51
CA VAL A 481 19.61 0.99 1.35
C VAL A 481 18.57 0.14 0.60
N GLY A 482 17.83 -0.67 1.36
CA GLY A 482 16.91 -1.68 0.86
C GLY A 482 15.64 -1.11 0.23
N ARG A 483 15.12 0.05 0.68
CA ARG A 483 13.95 0.85 0.20
C ARG A 483 12.64 0.09 -0.09
N ASN A 484 12.63 -1.23 0.08
CA ASN A 484 11.57 -2.18 -0.16
C ASN A 484 11.67 -3.27 0.92
N ASN A 485 10.54 -3.66 1.50
CA ASN A 485 10.49 -4.62 2.61
C ASN A 485 11.15 -5.96 2.28
N ILE A 486 10.97 -6.51 1.07
CA ILE A 486 11.53 -7.82 0.70
C ILE A 486 13.06 -7.75 0.66
N ILE A 487 13.60 -6.74 -0.02
CA ILE A 487 15.04 -6.54 -0.18
C ILE A 487 15.67 -6.24 1.18
N ALA A 488 15.08 -5.32 1.96
CA ALA A 488 15.61 -4.91 3.24
C ALA A 488 15.57 -6.04 4.29
N ASN A 489 14.50 -6.84 4.36
CA ASN A 489 14.46 -8.01 5.26
C ASN A 489 15.50 -9.06 4.88
N THR A 490 15.75 -9.23 3.59
CA THR A 490 16.75 -10.17 3.08
C THR A 490 18.16 -9.73 3.45
N PHE A 491 18.53 -8.47 3.15
CA PHE A 491 19.82 -7.90 3.57
C PHE A 491 19.96 -7.84 5.10
N GLY A 492 18.88 -7.53 5.82
CA GLY A 492 18.83 -7.53 7.29
C GLY A 492 19.19 -8.88 7.89
N THR A 493 18.57 -9.94 7.36
CA THR A 493 18.84 -11.31 7.79
C THR A 493 20.26 -11.74 7.42
N PHE A 494 20.74 -11.38 6.23
CA PHE A 494 22.11 -11.64 5.81
C PHE A 494 23.15 -10.97 6.75
N ALA A 495 22.93 -9.70 7.12
CA ALA A 495 23.78 -8.99 8.06
C ALA A 495 23.76 -9.67 9.45
N LEU A 496 22.58 -10.04 9.94
CA LEU A 496 22.43 -10.73 11.22
C LEU A 496 23.16 -12.07 11.27
N VAL A 497 23.12 -12.86 10.18
CA VAL A 497 23.87 -14.12 10.09
C VAL A 497 25.35 -13.90 10.38
N ILE A 498 25.96 -12.90 9.74
CA ILE A 498 27.39 -12.58 9.92
C ILE A 498 27.64 -12.15 11.37
N LEU A 499 26.80 -11.25 11.90
CA LEU A 499 26.93 -10.75 13.27
C LEU A 499 26.80 -11.87 14.30
N PHE A 500 25.87 -12.80 14.11
CA PHE A 500 25.62 -13.92 15.01
C PHE A 500 26.72 -14.96 14.97
N ALA A 501 27.12 -15.38 13.77
CA ALA A 501 28.13 -16.41 13.63
C ALA A 501 29.50 -15.92 14.14
N LEU A 502 29.82 -14.64 13.94
CA LEU A 502 31.11 -14.05 14.33
C LEU A 502 31.08 -13.34 15.70
N CYS A 503 30.06 -13.57 16.54
CA CYS A 503 29.97 -12.93 17.85
C CYS A 503 30.94 -13.51 18.91
N GLY A 504 31.59 -14.64 18.62
CA GLY A 504 32.49 -15.36 19.54
C GLY A 504 31.82 -16.45 20.39
N PHE A 505 30.48 -16.46 20.49
CA PHE A 505 29.73 -17.53 21.19
C PHE A 505 29.44 -18.73 20.29
N VAL A 506 28.99 -18.48 19.05
CA VAL A 506 28.63 -19.53 18.08
C VAL A 506 29.88 -20.18 17.49
N LEU A 507 30.82 -19.35 17.04
CA LEU A 507 32.12 -19.76 16.54
C LEU A 507 33.20 -19.12 17.43
N SER A 508 34.00 -19.96 18.08
CA SER A 508 35.17 -19.51 18.85
C SER A 508 36.18 -18.82 17.94
N ARG A 509 36.82 -17.77 18.45
CA ARG A 509 37.83 -16.99 17.71
C ARG A 509 38.93 -17.87 17.11
N ASP A 510 39.40 -18.84 17.87
CA ASP A 510 40.50 -19.72 17.47
C ASP A 510 40.13 -20.66 16.31
N ASP A 511 38.82 -20.88 16.09
CA ASP A 511 38.29 -21.66 14.98
C ASP A 511 37.87 -20.82 13.77
N VAL A 512 37.86 -19.49 13.91
CA VAL A 512 37.68 -18.58 12.77
C VAL A 512 38.88 -18.72 11.84
N LYS A 513 38.63 -19.07 10.58
CA LYS A 513 39.70 -19.21 9.58
C LYS A 513 40.43 -17.88 9.38
N LYS A 514 41.73 -17.94 9.09
CA LYS A 514 42.59 -16.76 8.94
C LYS A 514 42.06 -15.73 7.94
N TRP A 515 41.42 -16.18 6.84
CA TRP A 515 40.82 -15.29 5.84
C TRP A 515 39.48 -14.66 6.27
N TRP A 516 38.84 -15.14 7.34
CA TRP A 516 37.60 -14.60 7.91
C TRP A 516 37.83 -13.78 9.19
N ILE A 517 39.06 -13.68 9.67
CA ILE A 517 39.37 -12.98 10.92
C ILE A 517 38.99 -11.49 10.88
N TRP A 518 39.08 -10.84 9.71
CA TRP A 518 38.64 -9.46 9.53
C TRP A 518 37.13 -9.30 9.79
N GLY A 519 36.32 -10.31 9.45
CA GLY A 519 34.88 -10.33 9.72
C GLY A 519 34.57 -10.43 11.20
N TYR A 520 35.39 -11.16 11.96
CA TYR A 520 35.31 -11.20 13.41
C TYR A 520 35.56 -9.81 14.01
N TRP A 521 36.57 -9.10 13.51
CA TRP A 521 36.89 -7.73 13.94
C TRP A 521 35.90 -6.66 13.48
N SER A 522 35.16 -6.89 12.40
CA SER A 522 34.14 -5.95 11.94
C SER A 522 32.77 -6.14 12.61
N SER A 523 32.58 -7.22 13.39
CA SER A 523 31.30 -7.52 14.03
C SER A 523 31.08 -6.71 15.31
N PRO A 524 30.10 -5.77 15.37
CA PRO A 524 29.73 -5.09 16.62
C PRO A 524 29.26 -6.07 17.72
N MET A 525 28.66 -7.21 17.35
CA MET A 525 28.16 -8.17 18.33
C MET A 525 29.31 -8.88 19.07
N MET A 526 30.48 -9.05 18.43
CA MET A 526 31.69 -9.59 19.07
C MET A 526 32.18 -8.68 20.20
N TYR A 527 32.17 -7.36 19.97
CA TYR A 527 32.55 -6.38 20.98
C TYR A 527 31.56 -6.33 22.14
N ALA A 528 30.26 -6.44 21.86
CA ALA A 528 29.23 -6.56 22.88
C ALA A 528 29.42 -7.79 23.76
N MET A 529 29.63 -8.96 23.14
CA MET A 529 29.83 -10.22 23.85
C MET A 529 31.09 -10.20 24.70
N ASN A 530 32.24 -9.81 24.15
CA ASN A 530 33.49 -9.75 24.93
C ASN A 530 33.37 -8.75 26.09
N GLY A 531 32.76 -7.57 25.87
CA GLY A 531 32.57 -6.57 26.94
C GLY A 531 31.70 -7.07 28.09
N ILE A 532 30.60 -7.74 27.78
CA ILE A 532 29.65 -8.26 28.78
C ILE A 532 30.24 -9.46 29.54
N VAL A 533 30.85 -10.41 28.83
CA VAL A 533 31.39 -11.64 29.45
C VAL A 533 32.62 -11.30 30.32
N VAL A 534 33.52 -10.41 29.88
CA VAL A 534 34.64 -9.91 30.71
C VAL A 534 34.14 -9.22 31.97
N ASN A 535 33.09 -8.40 31.85
CA ASN A 535 32.48 -7.72 33.00
C ASN A 535 31.86 -8.69 34.02
N GLU A 536 31.39 -9.86 33.60
CA GLU A 536 30.77 -10.84 34.51
C GLU A 536 31.79 -11.83 35.09
N PHE A 537 32.58 -12.50 34.24
CA PHE A 537 33.45 -13.60 34.65
C PHE A 537 34.72 -13.16 35.39
N LEU A 538 35.11 -11.89 35.30
CA LEU A 538 36.14 -11.33 36.18
C LEU A 538 35.58 -10.84 37.52
N GLY A 539 34.31 -11.15 37.83
CA GLY A 539 33.60 -10.85 39.08
C GLY A 539 34.10 -11.62 40.29
N HIS A 540 33.78 -11.13 41.49
CA HIS A 540 34.19 -11.74 42.75
C HIS A 540 33.69 -13.19 42.87
N LYS A 541 32.49 -13.48 42.35
CA LYS A 541 31.93 -14.84 42.40
C LYS A 541 32.67 -15.87 41.53
N PHE A 542 33.35 -15.43 40.47
CA PHE A 542 34.05 -16.29 39.50
C PHE A 542 35.59 -16.27 39.67
N GLN A 543 36.11 -15.49 40.62
CA GLN A 543 37.54 -15.39 40.96
C GLN A 543 38.05 -16.54 41.85
N LYS A 544 37.29 -17.62 42.03
CA LYS A 544 37.75 -18.79 42.80
C LYS A 544 38.93 -19.47 42.08
N PRO A 545 39.98 -19.91 42.80
CA PRO A 545 41.09 -20.65 42.20
C PRO A 545 40.58 -21.99 41.64
N PHE A 546 40.95 -22.29 40.41
CA PHE A 546 40.58 -23.52 39.69
C PHE A 546 41.76 -23.94 38.82
N GLY A 547 42.49 -24.99 39.21
CA GLY A 547 43.77 -25.34 38.58
C GLY A 547 44.82 -24.21 38.74
N ASN A 548 45.50 -23.85 37.64
CA ASN A 548 46.58 -22.84 37.63
C ASN A 548 46.06 -21.38 37.46
N SER A 549 44.75 -21.15 37.43
CA SER A 549 44.17 -19.81 37.23
C SER A 549 42.85 -19.64 38.00
N THR A 550 42.11 -18.58 37.73
CA THR A 550 40.75 -18.41 38.26
C THR A 550 39.73 -19.09 37.35
N LEU A 551 38.64 -19.60 37.93
CA LEU A 551 37.55 -20.24 37.20
C LEU A 551 37.03 -19.36 36.06
N GLY A 552 36.80 -18.07 36.32
CA GLY A 552 36.35 -17.11 35.32
C GLY A 552 37.31 -16.92 34.15
N ARG A 553 38.63 -16.87 34.42
CA ARG A 553 39.65 -16.73 33.37
C ARG A 553 39.72 -17.96 32.47
N ILE A 554 39.58 -19.15 33.07
CA ILE A 554 39.56 -20.42 32.33
C ILE A 554 38.30 -20.53 31.46
N ILE A 555 37.13 -20.11 31.97
CA ILE A 555 35.89 -20.11 31.18
C ILE A 555 36.03 -19.20 29.95
N LEU A 556 36.61 -18.01 30.12
CA LEU A 556 36.86 -17.06 29.03
C LEU A 556 37.81 -17.64 27.98
N THR A 557 39.00 -18.12 28.39
CA THR A 557 40.00 -18.63 27.46
C THR A 557 39.59 -19.95 26.79
N SER A 558 38.86 -20.81 27.50
CA SER A 558 38.34 -22.08 26.93
C SER A 558 37.35 -21.89 25.78
N ARG A 559 36.70 -20.72 25.71
CA ARG A 559 35.78 -20.34 24.62
C ARG A 559 36.41 -19.38 23.60
N GLY A 560 37.72 -19.15 23.68
CA GLY A 560 38.43 -18.23 22.78
C GLY A 560 38.07 -16.75 22.97
N MET A 561 37.50 -16.38 24.13
CA MET A 561 37.17 -14.99 24.48
C MET A 561 38.33 -14.31 25.21
N PHE A 562 38.39 -12.98 25.13
CA PHE A 562 39.43 -12.21 25.80
C PHE A 562 39.23 -12.17 27.31
N ALA A 563 40.33 -12.17 28.06
CA ALA A 563 40.30 -12.27 29.52
C ALA A 563 40.81 -11.02 30.25
N GLU A 564 41.20 -9.98 29.50
CA GLU A 564 41.74 -8.75 30.04
C GLU A 564 40.64 -7.72 30.33
N THR A 565 40.75 -7.00 31.45
CA THR A 565 39.73 -6.06 31.94
C THR A 565 39.45 -4.87 31.03
N TYR A 566 40.44 -4.44 30.23
CA TYR A 566 40.29 -3.28 29.34
C TYR A 566 39.35 -3.54 28.15
N TRP A 567 39.05 -4.81 27.82
CA TRP A 567 38.12 -5.17 26.75
C TRP A 567 36.70 -4.67 26.97
N TYR A 568 36.32 -4.40 28.22
CA TYR A 568 35.06 -3.71 28.52
C TYR A 568 34.99 -2.34 27.83
N TRP A 569 36.04 -1.52 27.96
CA TRP A 569 36.08 -0.17 27.40
C TRP A 569 36.25 -0.17 25.89
N ILE A 570 36.99 -1.16 25.34
CA ILE A 570 37.05 -1.39 23.89
C ILE A 570 35.64 -1.72 23.37
N GLY A 571 34.93 -2.62 24.05
CA GLY A 571 33.56 -2.99 23.67
C GLY A 571 32.62 -1.80 23.68
N PHE A 572 32.67 -0.98 24.74
CA PHE A 572 31.89 0.25 24.87
C PHE A 572 32.20 1.26 23.74
N GLY A 573 33.48 1.56 23.53
CA GLY A 573 33.92 2.52 22.50
C GLY A 573 33.58 2.06 21.08
N ALA A 574 33.76 0.77 20.79
CA ALA A 574 33.44 0.20 19.48
C ALA A 574 31.93 0.28 19.19
N LEU A 575 31.07 -0.12 20.13
CA LEU A 575 29.61 -0.05 19.96
C LEU A 575 29.13 1.38 19.74
N PHE A 576 29.69 2.35 20.49
CA PHE A 576 29.40 3.77 20.30
C PHE A 576 29.86 4.26 18.91
N GLY A 577 31.04 3.84 18.45
CA GLY A 577 31.54 4.14 17.11
C GLY A 577 30.64 3.58 16.00
N PHE A 578 30.24 2.31 16.08
CA PHE A 578 29.32 1.69 15.11
C PHE A 578 27.97 2.40 15.08
N MET A 579 27.43 2.78 16.24
CA MET A 579 26.19 3.57 16.33
C MET A 579 26.29 4.89 15.54
N ILE A 580 27.40 5.63 15.67
CA ILE A 580 27.61 6.88 14.92
C ILE A 580 27.74 6.60 13.41
N ILE A 581 28.58 5.63 13.04
CA ILE A 581 28.84 5.28 11.63
C ILE A 581 27.54 4.88 10.92
N PHE A 582 26.72 4.03 11.53
CA PHE A 582 25.47 3.59 10.91
C PHE A 582 24.46 4.75 10.75
N ASN A 583 24.36 5.67 11.71
CA ASN A 583 23.50 6.85 11.57
C ASN A 583 24.02 7.84 10.50
N LEU A 584 25.34 8.00 10.38
CA LEU A 584 25.94 8.81 9.31
C LEU A 584 25.67 8.20 7.94
N CYS A 585 25.91 6.90 7.78
CA CYS A 585 25.62 6.18 6.54
C CYS A 585 24.12 6.24 6.21
N TYR A 586 23.24 6.06 7.20
CA TYR A 586 21.79 6.19 7.03
C TYR A 586 21.42 7.55 6.43
N THR A 587 22.02 8.63 6.95
CA THR A 587 21.81 9.99 6.45
C THR A 587 22.30 10.14 5.00
N LEU A 588 23.51 9.63 4.68
CA LEU A 588 24.07 9.69 3.33
C LEU A 588 23.22 8.92 2.31
N PHE A 589 22.79 7.70 2.65
CA PHE A 589 21.96 6.89 1.75
C PHE A 589 20.60 7.54 1.47
N LEU A 590 19.98 8.18 2.47
CA LEU A 590 18.75 8.94 2.26
C LEU A 590 18.96 10.17 1.34
N GLU A 591 20.15 10.76 1.34
CA GLU A 591 20.48 11.91 0.49
C GLU A 591 20.71 11.49 -0.96
N TYR A 592 21.44 10.40 -1.20
CA TYR A 592 21.85 10.01 -2.56
C TYR A 592 20.95 8.98 -3.25
N LEU A 593 20.25 8.12 -2.51
CA LEU A 593 19.39 7.10 -3.13
C LEU A 593 18.00 7.66 -3.44
N ASN A 594 17.49 7.35 -4.63
CA ASN A 594 16.12 7.66 -5.04
C ASN A 594 15.17 6.47 -4.77
N PRO A 595 13.85 6.68 -4.81
CA PRO A 595 12.88 5.58 -4.78
C PRO A 595 13.19 4.54 -5.88
N TYR A 596 12.91 3.25 -5.64
CA TYR A 596 12.99 2.25 -6.72
C TYR A 596 12.00 2.62 -7.82
N LYS A 597 12.49 2.89 -9.03
CA LYS A 597 11.65 3.11 -10.21
C LYS A 597 10.86 1.86 -10.51
N LYS A 598 9.56 2.04 -10.75
CA LYS A 598 8.63 0.96 -11.07
C LYS A 598 8.27 1.07 -12.53
N ILE A 599 8.50 -0.01 -13.27
CA ILE A 599 8.22 -0.13 -14.70
C ILE A 599 6.74 0.20 -14.92
N ARG A 600 6.45 1.36 -15.52
CA ARG A 600 5.13 1.60 -16.13
C ARG A 600 5.03 0.69 -17.34
N ALA A 601 3.84 0.16 -17.64
CA ALA A 601 3.68 -0.62 -18.85
C ALA A 601 4.00 0.30 -20.04
N ASP A 602 5.18 0.11 -20.64
CA ASP A 602 5.47 0.64 -21.97
C ASP A 602 4.43 0.01 -22.89
N THR A 603 3.49 0.81 -23.37
CA THR A 603 2.88 0.53 -24.67
C THR A 603 4.03 0.57 -25.66
N SER A 604 4.60 -0.59 -25.95
CA SER A 604 5.52 -0.75 -27.06
C SER A 604 4.87 -0.12 -28.28
N GLU A 605 5.50 0.91 -28.83
CA GLU A 605 5.23 1.41 -30.17
C GLU A 605 5.40 0.22 -31.12
N HIS A 606 4.29 -0.42 -31.47
CA HIS A 606 4.25 -1.08 -32.75
C HIS A 606 4.16 0.04 -33.77
N GLU A 607 5.29 0.33 -34.42
CA GLU A 607 5.34 1.06 -35.67
C GLU A 607 4.24 0.49 -36.58
N GLU A 608 3.15 1.24 -36.74
CA GLU A 608 2.14 0.96 -37.76
C GLU A 608 2.83 1.17 -39.12
N HIS A 609 3.46 0.13 -39.64
CA HIS A 609 3.76 0.06 -41.06
C HIS A 609 2.42 0.20 -41.79
N ALA A 610 2.29 1.31 -42.51
CA ALA A 610 1.23 1.55 -43.47
C ALA A 610 1.24 0.44 -44.53
N VAL A 611 0.53 -0.65 -44.26
CA VAL A 611 0.08 -1.56 -45.31
C VAL A 611 -1.19 -0.93 -45.87
N GLU A 612 -1.11 -0.45 -47.10
CA GLU A 612 -2.26 -0.08 -47.92
C GLU A 612 -3.21 -1.27 -48.02
N LEU A 613 -4.18 -1.34 -47.10
CA LEU A 613 -5.35 -2.18 -47.27
C LEU A 613 -6.26 -1.48 -48.27
N SER A 614 -6.24 -2.00 -49.51
CA SER A 614 -7.17 -1.65 -50.56
C SER A 614 -8.62 -1.75 -50.05
N PRO A 615 -9.52 -0.81 -50.40
CA PRO A 615 -10.88 -0.81 -49.89
C PRO A 615 -11.70 -1.84 -50.67
N THR A 616 -11.69 -3.10 -50.26
CA THR A 616 -12.80 -4.00 -50.60
C THR A 616 -14.00 -3.60 -49.75
N ILE A 617 -14.89 -2.82 -50.37
CA ILE A 617 -16.23 -2.53 -49.92
C ILE A 617 -16.96 -3.87 -49.78
N VAL A 618 -17.00 -4.40 -48.57
CA VAL A 618 -17.99 -5.40 -48.18
C VAL A 618 -19.14 -4.61 -47.57
N ASP A 619 -20.22 -4.51 -48.33
CA ASP A 619 -21.52 -4.04 -47.84
C ASP A 619 -21.88 -4.79 -46.56
N ARG A 620 -21.67 -4.14 -45.41
CA ARG A 620 -22.14 -4.63 -44.12
C ARG A 620 -23.64 -4.34 -44.06
N ASN A 621 -24.42 -5.34 -44.45
CA ASN A 621 -25.83 -5.48 -44.07
C ASN A 621 -25.99 -5.18 -42.58
N GLN A 622 -26.53 -3.99 -42.29
CA GLN A 622 -27.08 -3.62 -41.00
C GLN A 622 -28.33 -4.49 -40.77
N ASN A 623 -28.21 -5.60 -40.02
CA ASN A 623 -29.32 -6.23 -39.26
C ASN A 623 -28.96 -7.58 -38.57
N LYS A 624 -27.70 -7.83 -38.16
CA LYS A 624 -27.45 -8.86 -37.15
C LYS A 624 -27.30 -8.20 -35.79
N LYS A 625 -28.32 -8.35 -34.92
CA LYS A 625 -28.16 -8.16 -33.48
C LYS A 625 -26.90 -8.94 -33.07
N ARG A 626 -25.88 -8.25 -32.55
CA ARG A 626 -24.64 -8.88 -32.07
C ARG A 626 -24.96 -9.67 -30.79
N GLY A 627 -25.54 -10.87 -30.94
CA GLY A 627 -25.70 -11.80 -29.83
C GLY A 627 -24.35 -12.41 -29.46
N MET A 628 -24.07 -12.56 -28.17
CA MET A 628 -22.88 -13.26 -27.70
C MET A 628 -23.00 -14.77 -27.96
N VAL A 629 -21.87 -15.47 -28.13
CA VAL A 629 -21.82 -16.92 -28.38
C VAL A 629 -22.47 -17.74 -27.27
N LEU A 630 -22.39 -17.28 -26.01
CA LEU A 630 -23.06 -17.92 -24.88
C LEU A 630 -24.43 -17.26 -24.63
N PRO A 631 -25.55 -18.02 -24.74
CA PRO A 631 -26.85 -17.48 -24.38
C PRO A 631 -26.92 -17.22 -22.87
N PHE A 632 -27.69 -16.21 -22.48
CA PHE A 632 -28.05 -15.95 -21.09
C PHE A 632 -29.55 -15.63 -21.01
N GLU A 633 -30.16 -15.89 -19.86
CA GLU A 633 -31.56 -15.54 -19.60
C GLU A 633 -31.64 -14.15 -18.96
N PRO A 634 -32.33 -13.17 -19.57
CA PRO A 634 -32.52 -11.86 -18.97
C PRO A 634 -33.36 -11.94 -17.69
N HIS A 635 -32.88 -11.34 -16.60
CA HIS A 635 -33.59 -11.36 -15.30
C HIS A 635 -33.81 -9.95 -14.76
N CYS A 636 -35.03 -9.65 -14.29
CA CYS A 636 -35.32 -8.44 -13.53
C CYS A 636 -35.11 -8.66 -12.03
N ILE A 637 -34.90 -7.57 -11.30
CA ILE A 637 -34.87 -7.55 -9.82
C ILE A 637 -35.94 -6.58 -9.34
N THR A 638 -36.78 -7.01 -8.40
CA THR A 638 -37.74 -6.17 -7.69
C THR A 638 -37.43 -6.18 -6.21
N PHE A 639 -37.64 -5.05 -5.56
CA PHE A 639 -37.47 -4.92 -4.13
C PHE A 639 -38.53 -3.99 -3.55
N ASP A 640 -39.11 -4.40 -2.43
CA ASP A 640 -40.22 -3.69 -1.80
C ASP A 640 -39.97 -3.48 -0.31
N ASN A 641 -40.16 -2.24 0.13
CA ASN A 641 -40.03 -1.80 1.52
C ASN A 641 -38.70 -2.20 2.19
N ILE A 642 -37.58 -2.10 1.47
CA ILE A 642 -36.25 -2.44 1.98
C ILE A 642 -35.84 -1.49 3.10
N LYS A 643 -35.53 -2.05 4.27
CA LYS A 643 -34.92 -1.35 5.40
C LYS A 643 -33.60 -2.01 5.76
N TYR A 644 -32.62 -1.18 6.10
CA TYR A 644 -31.33 -1.65 6.59
C TYR A 644 -30.95 -0.86 7.83
N SER A 645 -30.64 -1.58 8.90
CA SER A 645 -30.24 -1.00 10.18
C SER A 645 -28.93 -1.62 10.69
N VAL A 646 -28.12 -0.79 11.34
CA VAL A 646 -26.88 -1.21 12.02
C VAL A 646 -26.98 -0.92 13.50
N VAL A 647 -26.25 -1.66 14.32
CA VAL A 647 -26.15 -1.37 15.77
C VAL A 647 -25.54 0.01 15.95
N MET A 648 -26.11 0.81 16.85
CA MET A 648 -25.66 2.18 17.08
C MET A 648 -24.17 2.19 17.49
N PRO A 649 -23.30 2.94 16.79
CA PRO A 649 -21.88 3.05 17.14
C PRO A 649 -21.70 3.60 18.55
N GLN A 650 -20.68 3.11 19.29
CA GLN A 650 -20.40 3.56 20.67
C GLN A 650 -20.17 5.08 20.75
N GLU A 651 -19.45 5.64 19.77
CA GLU A 651 -19.19 7.08 19.64
C GLU A 651 -20.48 7.92 19.62
N MET A 652 -21.54 7.44 18.95
CA MET A 652 -22.83 8.13 18.88
C MET A 652 -23.70 7.92 20.12
N LYS A 653 -23.57 6.76 20.79
CA LYS A 653 -24.20 6.54 22.10
C LYS A 653 -23.61 7.49 23.16
N GLU A 654 -22.29 7.72 23.12
CA GLU A 654 -21.61 8.69 23.99
C GLU A 654 -22.04 10.13 23.73
N GLN A 655 -22.48 10.45 22.50
CA GLN A 655 -23.08 11.75 22.14
C GLN A 655 -24.57 11.88 22.53
N GLY A 656 -25.13 10.93 23.27
CA GLY A 656 -26.48 11.04 23.86
C GLY A 656 -27.63 10.50 23.00
N VAL A 657 -27.34 9.74 21.93
CA VAL A 657 -28.39 9.10 21.12
C VAL A 657 -28.93 7.86 21.86
N SER A 658 -30.22 7.89 22.22
CA SER A 658 -30.90 6.83 22.99
C SER A 658 -31.37 5.63 22.17
N GLU A 659 -31.35 5.72 20.83
CA GLU A 659 -31.74 4.63 19.95
C GLU A 659 -30.66 3.53 19.89
N ASP A 660 -31.08 2.26 19.92
CA ASP A 660 -30.16 1.13 19.85
C ASP A 660 -29.70 0.77 18.42
N ARG A 661 -30.43 1.25 17.40
CA ARG A 661 -30.18 0.95 15.99
C ARG A 661 -30.19 2.21 15.14
N LEU A 662 -29.16 2.36 14.30
CA LEU A 662 -29.12 3.40 13.27
C LEU A 662 -29.74 2.85 11.99
N VAL A 663 -30.89 3.41 11.58
CA VAL A 663 -31.55 3.04 10.33
C VAL A 663 -30.94 3.84 9.17
N LEU A 664 -30.24 3.14 8.27
CA LEU A 664 -29.55 3.75 7.13
C LEU A 664 -30.40 3.80 5.87
N LEU A 665 -31.29 2.81 5.66
CA LEU A 665 -32.24 2.76 4.55
C LEU A 665 -33.68 2.66 5.10
N LYS A 666 -34.60 3.49 4.61
CA LYS A 666 -35.95 3.67 5.17
C LYS A 666 -37.04 3.31 4.16
N SER A 667 -37.37 2.02 4.07
CA SER A 667 -38.48 1.46 3.27
C SER A 667 -38.37 1.77 1.76
N LEU A 668 -37.25 1.43 1.15
CA LEU A 668 -37.01 1.71 -0.26
C LEU A 668 -37.72 0.71 -1.18
N SER A 669 -38.28 1.17 -2.30
CA SER A 669 -39.00 0.33 -3.26
C SER A 669 -38.60 0.63 -4.71
N GLY A 670 -38.40 -0.40 -5.53
CA GLY A 670 -38.01 -0.22 -6.93
C GLY A 670 -37.89 -1.52 -7.72
N ALA A 671 -37.64 -1.38 -9.02
CA ALA A 671 -37.38 -2.49 -9.92
C ALA A 671 -36.27 -2.13 -10.93
N PHE A 672 -35.43 -3.10 -11.28
CA PHE A 672 -34.45 -2.97 -12.37
C PHE A 672 -34.74 -4.03 -13.43
N ARG A 673 -34.78 -3.59 -14.71
CA ARG A 673 -35.30 -4.38 -15.83
C ARG A 673 -34.20 -4.74 -16.85
N PRO A 674 -34.35 -5.85 -17.58
CA PRO A 674 -33.39 -6.21 -18.61
C PRO A 674 -33.39 -5.23 -19.78
N GLY A 675 -32.20 -4.93 -20.32
CA GLY A 675 -32.02 -3.99 -21.42
C GLY A 675 -32.15 -2.51 -21.02
N VAL A 676 -32.36 -2.24 -19.73
CA VAL A 676 -32.46 -0.89 -19.17
C VAL A 676 -31.22 -0.61 -18.33
N LEU A 677 -30.57 0.52 -18.60
CA LEU A 677 -29.45 1.02 -17.82
C LEU A 677 -29.98 1.99 -16.75
N THR A 678 -29.95 1.57 -15.49
CA THR A 678 -30.47 2.37 -14.37
C THR A 678 -29.32 3.05 -13.60
N ALA A 679 -29.41 4.38 -13.43
CA ALA A 679 -28.52 5.15 -12.57
C ALA A 679 -29.06 5.19 -11.14
N LEU A 680 -28.24 4.83 -10.16
CA LEU A 680 -28.48 5.06 -8.74
C LEU A 680 -27.71 6.30 -8.28
N MET A 681 -28.43 7.38 -8.01
CA MET A 681 -27.85 8.72 -7.81
C MET A 681 -28.36 9.36 -6.52
N GLY A 682 -27.63 10.35 -6.02
CA GLY A 682 -27.96 11.05 -4.78
C GLY A 682 -26.71 11.63 -4.13
N VAL A 683 -26.89 12.52 -3.16
CA VAL A 683 -25.78 13.14 -2.42
C VAL A 683 -24.92 12.09 -1.67
N SER A 684 -23.69 12.44 -1.34
CA SER A 684 -22.84 11.58 -0.51
C SER A 684 -23.50 11.30 0.84
N GLY A 685 -23.43 10.04 1.30
CA GLY A 685 -24.13 9.60 2.51
C GLY A 685 -25.64 9.35 2.37
N ALA A 686 -26.20 9.38 1.14
CA ALA A 686 -27.60 9.01 0.90
C ALA A 686 -27.92 7.51 1.08
N GLY A 687 -26.90 6.65 1.13
CA GLY A 687 -27.07 5.19 1.26
C GLY A 687 -27.05 4.42 -0.07
N LYS A 688 -26.56 5.02 -1.17
CA LYS A 688 -26.50 4.42 -2.52
C LYS A 688 -25.76 3.08 -2.55
N THR A 689 -24.48 3.08 -2.16
CA THR A 689 -23.65 1.86 -2.07
C THR A 689 -24.22 0.88 -1.04
N THR A 690 -24.85 1.38 0.03
CA THR A 690 -25.52 0.52 1.01
C THR A 690 -26.71 -0.22 0.42
N LEU A 691 -27.57 0.46 -0.36
CA LEU A 691 -28.67 -0.17 -1.09
C LEU A 691 -28.14 -1.19 -2.10
N MET A 692 -27.13 -0.81 -2.89
CA MET A 692 -26.52 -1.69 -3.87
C MET A 692 -25.90 -2.94 -3.21
N ASP A 693 -25.18 -2.80 -2.11
CA ASP A 693 -24.61 -3.91 -1.34
C ASP A 693 -25.71 -4.83 -0.76
N VAL A 694 -26.83 -4.28 -0.29
CA VAL A 694 -27.98 -5.05 0.21
C VAL A 694 -28.60 -5.86 -0.93
N LEU A 695 -28.85 -5.23 -2.08
CA LEU A 695 -29.43 -5.88 -3.25
C LEU A 695 -28.47 -6.91 -3.87
N ALA A 696 -27.17 -6.64 -3.89
CA ALA A 696 -26.14 -7.59 -4.30
C ALA A 696 -25.91 -8.70 -3.26
N GLY A 697 -26.35 -8.49 -2.01
CA GLY A 697 -26.19 -9.44 -0.92
C GLY A 697 -24.77 -9.53 -0.36
N ARG A 698 -24.06 -8.41 -0.36
CA ARG A 698 -22.68 -8.28 0.11
C ARG A 698 -22.57 -7.79 1.54
N LYS A 699 -23.64 -7.27 2.14
CA LYS A 699 -23.65 -6.89 3.56
C LYS A 699 -23.59 -8.12 4.45
N THR A 700 -22.51 -8.24 5.22
CA THR A 700 -22.25 -9.34 6.16
C THR A 700 -22.70 -9.04 7.59
N GLY A 701 -23.13 -7.81 7.87
CA GLY A 701 -23.64 -7.36 9.17
C GLY A 701 -24.85 -6.46 9.01
N GLY A 702 -25.48 -6.09 10.12
CA GLY A 702 -26.74 -5.33 10.13
C GLY A 702 -27.98 -6.22 9.94
N ILE A 703 -29.16 -5.61 10.02
CA ILE A 703 -30.45 -6.27 9.86
C ILE A 703 -31.09 -5.72 8.59
N ILE A 704 -31.40 -6.63 7.66
CA ILE A 704 -32.10 -6.35 6.40
C ILE A 704 -33.55 -6.80 6.57
N GLU A 705 -34.49 -5.89 6.32
CA GLU A 705 -35.93 -6.16 6.27
C GLU A 705 -36.48 -5.74 4.90
N GLY A 706 -37.60 -6.34 4.48
CA GLY A 706 -38.23 -6.12 3.16
C GLY A 706 -38.15 -7.36 2.26
N ASP A 707 -38.73 -7.28 1.07
CA ASP A 707 -38.74 -8.38 0.09
C ASP A 707 -37.87 -8.05 -1.12
N VAL A 708 -37.07 -9.02 -1.59
CA VAL A 708 -36.26 -8.92 -2.81
C VAL A 708 -36.53 -10.15 -3.66
N ARG A 709 -37.02 -9.94 -4.89
CA ARG A 709 -37.32 -11.00 -5.84
C ARG A 709 -36.53 -10.82 -7.13
N ILE A 710 -36.19 -11.95 -7.76
CA ILE A 710 -35.53 -12.03 -9.06
C ILE A 710 -36.49 -12.70 -10.03
N SER A 711 -37.01 -11.95 -11.00
CA SER A 711 -37.99 -12.45 -11.98
C SER A 711 -39.18 -13.18 -11.34
N GLY A 712 -39.72 -12.60 -10.26
CA GLY A 712 -40.84 -13.14 -9.49
C GLY A 712 -40.49 -14.17 -8.40
N TYR A 713 -39.27 -14.71 -8.39
CA TYR A 713 -38.82 -15.68 -7.39
C TYR A 713 -38.10 -15.03 -6.21
N PRO A 714 -38.27 -15.49 -4.96
CA PRO A 714 -37.50 -14.98 -3.82
C PRO A 714 -35.99 -15.12 -4.02
N LYS A 715 -35.23 -14.06 -3.71
CA LYS A 715 -33.77 -14.05 -3.86
C LYS A 715 -33.10 -15.05 -2.91
N LYS A 716 -32.50 -16.11 -3.46
CA LYS A 716 -31.62 -17.04 -2.73
C LYS A 716 -30.19 -16.49 -2.66
N GLN A 717 -29.79 -16.02 -1.48
CA GLN A 717 -28.52 -15.31 -1.30
C GLN A 717 -27.28 -16.13 -1.66
N GLU A 718 -27.27 -17.43 -1.36
CA GLU A 718 -26.10 -18.29 -1.58
C GLU A 718 -25.75 -18.44 -3.08
N THR A 719 -26.77 -18.56 -3.93
CA THR A 719 -26.60 -18.85 -5.36
C THR A 719 -26.70 -17.61 -6.25
N PHE A 720 -27.08 -16.46 -5.68
CA PHE A 720 -27.29 -15.22 -6.43
C PHE A 720 -26.04 -14.76 -7.21
N ALA A 721 -24.85 -14.95 -6.66
CA ALA A 721 -23.58 -14.62 -7.31
C ALA A 721 -23.33 -15.36 -8.64
N ARG A 722 -24.08 -16.45 -8.92
CA ARG A 722 -24.00 -17.20 -10.19
C ARG A 722 -24.67 -16.48 -11.36
N ILE A 723 -25.65 -15.62 -11.08
CA ILE A 723 -26.41 -14.87 -12.09
C ILE A 723 -26.12 -13.36 -12.05
N SER A 724 -25.40 -12.90 -11.02
CA SER A 724 -25.03 -11.49 -10.84
C SER A 724 -23.52 -11.25 -10.97
N GLY A 725 -23.13 -10.17 -11.63
CA GLY A 725 -21.78 -9.58 -11.55
C GLY A 725 -21.75 -8.35 -10.64
N TYR A 726 -20.64 -8.11 -9.94
CA TYR A 726 -20.47 -6.90 -9.12
C TYR A 726 -19.10 -6.27 -9.37
N CYS A 727 -19.08 -5.12 -10.03
CA CYS A 727 -17.88 -4.32 -10.20
C CYS A 727 -17.70 -3.41 -8.97
N GLU A 728 -16.67 -3.67 -8.18
CA GLU A 728 -16.35 -2.84 -7.01
C GLU A 728 -15.79 -1.47 -7.40
N GLN A 729 -15.88 -0.51 -6.47
CA GLN A 729 -15.27 0.81 -6.64
C GLN A 729 -13.74 0.70 -6.80
N ASN A 730 -13.09 -0.10 -5.94
CA ASN A 730 -11.65 -0.36 -5.99
C ASN A 730 -11.34 -1.55 -6.91
N ASP A 731 -10.54 -1.31 -7.94
CA ASP A 731 -10.16 -2.32 -8.91
C ASP A 731 -9.03 -3.24 -8.42
N ILE A 732 -9.40 -4.29 -7.69
CA ILE A 732 -8.45 -5.23 -7.08
C ILE A 732 -8.29 -6.47 -7.96
N HIS A 733 -7.05 -6.71 -8.40
CA HIS A 733 -6.67 -7.86 -9.24
C HIS A 733 -5.26 -8.33 -8.85
N SER A 734 -4.93 -9.61 -9.13
CA SER A 734 -3.57 -10.12 -8.91
C SER A 734 -2.57 -9.38 -9.82
N PRO A 735 -1.45 -8.84 -9.29
CA PRO A 735 -0.60 -7.92 -10.04
C PRO A 735 0.29 -8.60 -11.10
N HIS A 736 0.61 -9.89 -10.93
CA HIS A 736 1.55 -10.63 -11.79
C HIS A 736 0.89 -11.50 -12.87
N VAL A 737 -0.42 -11.34 -13.08
CA VAL A 737 -1.16 -11.96 -14.19
C VAL A 737 -1.44 -10.95 -15.29
N THR A 738 -1.65 -11.43 -16.51
CA THR A 738 -2.04 -10.60 -17.66
C THR A 738 -3.55 -10.33 -17.67
N VAL A 739 -3.98 -9.36 -18.48
CA VAL A 739 -5.41 -9.11 -18.77
C VAL A 739 -6.11 -10.39 -19.21
N TYR A 740 -5.58 -11.07 -20.23
CA TYR A 740 -6.20 -12.27 -20.79
C TYR A 740 -6.25 -13.45 -19.80
N GLU A 741 -5.19 -13.65 -19.02
CA GLU A 741 -5.16 -14.70 -17.99
C GLU A 741 -6.16 -14.44 -16.87
N SER A 742 -6.39 -13.16 -16.52
CA SER A 742 -7.42 -12.78 -15.52
C SER A 742 -8.82 -13.16 -16.00
N LEU A 743 -9.10 -12.97 -17.30
CA LEU A 743 -10.36 -13.38 -17.93
C LEU A 743 -10.49 -14.91 -18.00
N ILE A 744 -9.44 -15.63 -18.41
CA ILE A 744 -9.45 -17.11 -18.41
C ILE A 744 -9.74 -17.65 -17.00
N TYR A 745 -9.08 -17.10 -15.99
CA TYR A 745 -9.25 -17.53 -14.61
C TYR A 745 -10.70 -17.34 -14.14
N SER A 746 -11.30 -16.19 -14.43
CA SER A 746 -12.72 -15.93 -14.13
C SER A 746 -13.66 -16.86 -14.89
N ALA A 747 -13.45 -17.01 -16.21
CA ALA A 747 -14.23 -17.89 -17.06
C ALA A 747 -14.23 -19.32 -16.55
N TRP A 748 -13.05 -19.82 -16.16
CA TRP A 748 -12.88 -21.19 -15.73
C TRP A 748 -13.67 -21.49 -14.45
N LEU A 749 -13.70 -20.55 -13.50
CA LEU A 749 -14.32 -20.75 -12.21
C LEU A 749 -15.83 -20.46 -12.19
N ARG A 750 -16.30 -19.54 -13.04
CA ARG A 750 -17.69 -19.05 -12.99
C ARG A 750 -18.59 -19.61 -14.09
N LEU A 751 -18.07 -19.97 -15.27
CA LEU A 751 -18.88 -20.60 -16.32
C LEU A 751 -19.25 -22.04 -15.96
N ALA A 752 -20.34 -22.54 -16.54
CA ALA A 752 -20.80 -23.91 -16.32
C ALA A 752 -19.77 -24.94 -16.83
N PRO A 753 -19.63 -26.11 -16.16
CA PRO A 753 -18.74 -27.18 -16.61
C PRO A 753 -19.04 -27.72 -18.02
N SER A 754 -20.27 -27.56 -18.50
CA SER A 754 -20.70 -27.95 -19.85
C SER A 754 -20.11 -27.09 -20.98
N VAL A 755 -19.52 -25.94 -20.65
CA VAL A 755 -18.92 -25.04 -21.66
C VAL A 755 -17.52 -25.52 -22.03
N ASN A 756 -17.38 -25.95 -23.29
CA ASN A 756 -16.11 -26.38 -23.88
C ASN A 756 -15.04 -25.29 -23.87
N GLU A 757 -13.76 -25.68 -23.87
CA GLU A 757 -12.63 -24.74 -23.83
C GLU A 757 -12.58 -23.82 -25.06
N SER A 758 -12.91 -24.34 -26.26
CA SER A 758 -12.97 -23.53 -27.48
C SER A 758 -14.05 -22.45 -27.40
N THR A 759 -15.27 -22.82 -26.98
CA THR A 759 -16.38 -21.89 -26.75
C THR A 759 -16.02 -20.85 -25.70
N ARG A 760 -15.33 -21.26 -24.62
CA ARG A 760 -14.85 -20.36 -23.58
C ARG A 760 -13.86 -19.33 -24.12
N LYS A 761 -12.90 -19.74 -24.95
CA LYS A 761 -11.92 -18.82 -25.56
C LYS A 761 -12.60 -17.84 -26.51
N MET A 762 -13.49 -18.32 -27.39
CA MET A 762 -14.27 -17.46 -28.27
C MET A 762 -15.07 -16.43 -27.47
N PHE A 763 -15.71 -16.85 -26.38
CA PHE A 763 -16.45 -15.94 -25.50
C PHE A 763 -15.55 -14.90 -24.82
N ILE A 764 -14.34 -15.27 -24.39
CA ILE A 764 -13.38 -14.31 -23.82
C ILE A 764 -12.94 -13.29 -24.89
N ASP A 765 -12.65 -13.74 -26.11
CA ASP A 765 -12.27 -12.83 -27.20
C ASP A 765 -13.42 -11.86 -27.55
N GLU A 766 -14.68 -12.32 -27.55
CA GLU A 766 -15.86 -11.45 -27.70
C GLU A 766 -15.98 -10.42 -26.58
N VAL A 767 -15.77 -10.83 -25.32
CA VAL A 767 -15.81 -9.89 -24.19
C VAL A 767 -14.68 -8.88 -24.28
N MET A 768 -13.47 -9.29 -24.67
CA MET A 768 -12.35 -8.36 -24.88
C MET A 768 -12.62 -7.36 -26.01
N GLU A 769 -13.31 -7.77 -27.07
CA GLU A 769 -13.77 -6.86 -28.13
C GLU A 769 -14.84 -5.90 -27.60
N LEU A 770 -15.82 -6.39 -26.84
CA LEU A 770 -16.90 -5.59 -26.24
C LEU A 770 -16.36 -4.48 -25.33
N VAL A 771 -15.31 -4.78 -24.56
CA VAL A 771 -14.65 -3.83 -23.63
C VAL A 771 -13.40 -3.16 -24.22
N GLU A 772 -13.10 -3.39 -25.49
CA GLU A 772 -11.95 -2.78 -26.21
C GLU A 772 -10.57 -3.04 -25.56
N LEU A 773 -10.36 -4.20 -24.93
CA LEU A 773 -9.09 -4.55 -24.26
C LEU A 773 -8.10 -5.32 -25.14
N ASN A 774 -8.41 -5.59 -26.40
CA ASN A 774 -7.55 -6.36 -27.32
C ASN A 774 -6.08 -5.90 -27.38
N PRO A 775 -5.76 -4.59 -27.43
CA PRO A 775 -4.36 -4.13 -27.44
C PRO A 775 -3.58 -4.45 -26.16
N LEU A 776 -4.27 -4.69 -25.05
CA LEU A 776 -3.70 -4.90 -23.72
C LEU A 776 -3.76 -6.37 -23.29
N ARG A 777 -4.07 -7.28 -24.22
CA ARG A 777 -4.26 -8.72 -23.96
C ARG A 777 -3.16 -9.33 -23.08
N ASP A 778 -1.91 -9.03 -23.41
CA ASP A 778 -0.72 -9.58 -22.75
C ASP A 778 -0.08 -8.62 -21.73
N ALA A 779 -0.69 -7.46 -21.51
CA ALA A 779 -0.20 -6.49 -20.53
C ALA A 779 -0.39 -7.02 -19.10
N LEU A 780 0.62 -6.83 -18.24
CA LEU A 780 0.54 -7.17 -16.83
C LEU A 780 -0.36 -6.19 -16.09
N VAL A 781 -1.20 -6.74 -15.21
CA VAL A 781 -2.16 -5.95 -14.45
C VAL A 781 -1.47 -4.97 -13.51
N GLY A 782 -0.45 -5.41 -12.76
CA GLY A 782 0.32 -4.58 -11.82
C GLY A 782 -0.48 -4.10 -10.59
N LEU A 783 0.19 -3.38 -9.70
CA LEU A 783 -0.38 -2.82 -8.46
C LEU A 783 -1.05 -1.45 -8.74
N PRO A 784 -2.26 -1.20 -8.18
CA PRO A 784 -2.96 0.08 -8.34
C PRO A 784 -2.11 1.29 -7.96
N GLY A 785 -2.13 2.35 -8.79
CA GLY A 785 -1.39 3.60 -8.56
C GLY A 785 0.14 3.47 -8.63
N VAL A 786 0.64 2.28 -8.96
CA VAL A 786 2.04 1.92 -8.78
C VAL A 786 2.68 1.46 -10.09
N ASN A 787 2.12 0.45 -10.77
CA ASN A 787 2.62 -0.09 -12.04
C ASN A 787 1.54 -0.90 -12.79
N GLY A 788 1.84 -1.31 -14.02
CA GLY A 788 0.94 -2.08 -14.89
C GLY A 788 -0.11 -1.21 -15.56
N LEU A 789 -1.37 -1.65 -15.51
CA LEU A 789 -2.51 -0.98 -16.16
C LEU A 789 -2.85 0.37 -15.53
N SER A 790 -3.27 1.32 -16.38
CA SER A 790 -3.87 2.58 -15.95
C SER A 790 -5.20 2.34 -15.21
N THR A 791 -5.72 3.37 -14.53
CA THR A 791 -7.01 3.28 -13.81
C THR A 791 -8.16 2.91 -14.74
N GLU A 792 -8.22 3.55 -15.92
CA GLU A 792 -9.19 3.28 -16.98
C GLU A 792 -9.15 1.83 -17.48
N GLN A 793 -7.96 1.36 -17.84
CA GLN A 793 -7.74 0.02 -18.36
C GLN A 793 -8.08 -1.05 -17.31
N ARG A 794 -7.76 -0.75 -16.05
CA ARG A 794 -8.06 -1.63 -14.93
C ARG A 794 -9.57 -1.68 -14.63
N LYS A 795 -10.29 -0.56 -14.76
CA LYS A 795 -11.75 -0.51 -14.61
C LYS A 795 -12.44 -1.35 -15.69
N ARG A 796 -11.98 -1.23 -16.95
CA ARG A 796 -12.45 -2.10 -18.05
C ARG A 796 -12.12 -3.57 -17.80
N LEU A 797 -10.94 -3.88 -17.24
CA LEU A 797 -10.61 -5.24 -16.83
C LEU A 797 -11.56 -5.74 -15.73
N THR A 798 -11.91 -4.92 -14.74
CA THR A 798 -12.90 -5.27 -13.71
C THR A 798 -14.24 -5.62 -14.34
N ILE A 799 -14.73 -4.79 -15.25
CA ILE A 799 -15.97 -5.04 -16.01
C ILE A 799 -15.86 -6.35 -16.80
N ALA A 800 -14.78 -6.55 -17.54
CA ALA A 800 -14.56 -7.76 -18.33
C ALA A 800 -14.51 -9.03 -17.47
N VAL A 801 -13.83 -9.00 -16.33
CA VAL A 801 -13.75 -10.14 -15.40
C VAL A 801 -15.12 -10.56 -14.87
N GLU A 802 -16.01 -9.59 -14.63
CA GLU A 802 -17.39 -9.88 -14.23
C GLU A 802 -18.26 -10.33 -15.41
N LEU A 803 -18.07 -9.77 -16.61
CA LEU A 803 -18.82 -10.13 -17.83
C LEU A 803 -18.53 -11.54 -18.33
N VAL A 804 -17.29 -12.01 -18.18
CA VAL A 804 -16.87 -13.36 -18.58
C VAL A 804 -17.57 -14.47 -17.76
N ALA A 805 -18.22 -14.12 -16.66
CA ALA A 805 -19.11 -15.04 -15.94
C ALA A 805 -20.47 -15.24 -16.63
N ASN A 806 -20.73 -14.54 -17.74
CA ASN A 806 -22.02 -14.46 -18.43
C ASN A 806 -23.20 -14.10 -17.50
N PRO A 807 -23.09 -13.06 -16.63
CA PRO A 807 -24.15 -12.70 -15.69
C PRO A 807 -25.36 -12.09 -16.41
N SER A 808 -26.54 -12.22 -15.83
CA SER A 808 -27.80 -11.59 -16.29
C SER A 808 -28.03 -10.22 -15.66
N ILE A 809 -27.55 -10.04 -14.41
CA ILE A 809 -27.66 -8.81 -13.63
C ILE A 809 -26.25 -8.31 -13.33
N ILE A 810 -25.97 -7.02 -13.52
CA ILE A 810 -24.65 -6.44 -13.23
C ILE A 810 -24.83 -5.19 -12.37
N PHE A 811 -24.19 -5.20 -11.21
CA PHE A 811 -24.05 -4.04 -10.36
C PHE A 811 -22.69 -3.41 -10.61
N MET A 812 -22.65 -2.10 -10.84
CA MET A 812 -21.40 -1.37 -11.00
C MET A 812 -21.34 -0.23 -9.99
N ASP A 813 -20.42 -0.36 -9.05
CA ASP A 813 -20.22 0.67 -8.04
C ASP A 813 -19.25 1.74 -8.55
N GLU A 814 -19.80 2.90 -8.89
CA GLU A 814 -19.09 4.06 -9.45
C GLU A 814 -18.14 3.69 -10.61
N PRO A 815 -18.66 3.22 -11.76
CA PRO A 815 -17.85 2.80 -12.90
C PRO A 815 -16.97 3.92 -13.48
N THR A 816 -17.35 5.18 -13.25
CA THR A 816 -16.66 6.36 -13.76
C THR A 816 -15.76 7.05 -12.74
N SER A 817 -15.64 6.52 -11.51
CA SER A 817 -14.88 7.17 -10.44
C SER A 817 -13.38 7.08 -10.68
N GLY A 818 -12.68 8.19 -10.42
CA GLY A 818 -11.23 8.29 -10.63
C GLY A 818 -10.79 8.27 -12.11
N LEU A 819 -11.73 8.38 -13.04
CA LEU A 819 -11.48 8.45 -14.48
C LEU A 819 -11.66 9.88 -14.99
N ASP A 820 -10.90 10.25 -16.02
CA ASP A 820 -11.26 11.36 -16.88
C ASP A 820 -12.52 11.02 -17.66
N ALA A 821 -13.36 11.97 -18.07
CA ALA A 821 -14.54 11.74 -18.90
C ALA A 821 -14.26 11.11 -20.27
N ARG A 822 -13.04 11.08 -20.81
CA ARG A 822 -12.76 10.32 -22.04
C ARG A 822 -12.71 8.84 -21.68
N ALA A 823 -11.91 8.50 -20.69
CA ALA A 823 -11.84 7.22 -20.02
C ALA A 823 -13.21 6.77 -19.50
N ALA A 824 -13.97 7.68 -18.90
CA ALA A 824 -15.32 7.42 -18.39
C ALA A 824 -16.31 7.25 -19.54
N ALA A 825 -16.20 8.00 -20.65
CA ALA A 825 -17.01 7.80 -21.84
C ALA A 825 -16.69 6.46 -22.52
N ILE A 826 -15.41 6.06 -22.58
CA ILE A 826 -15.00 4.73 -23.07
C ILE A 826 -15.58 3.63 -22.17
N VAL A 827 -15.48 3.80 -20.85
CA VAL A 827 -16.07 2.86 -19.88
C VAL A 827 -17.60 2.85 -20.02
N MET A 828 -18.27 3.99 -20.10
CA MET A 828 -19.72 4.07 -20.24
C MET A 828 -20.23 3.56 -21.59
N ARG A 829 -19.46 3.72 -22.67
CA ARG A 829 -19.70 3.05 -23.96
C ARG A 829 -19.66 1.53 -23.78
N THR A 830 -18.67 1.04 -23.03
CA THR A 830 -18.56 -0.39 -22.70
C THR A 830 -19.76 -0.87 -21.86
N VAL A 831 -20.21 -0.06 -20.88
CA VAL A 831 -21.42 -0.34 -20.09
C VAL A 831 -22.68 -0.34 -20.96
N ARG A 832 -22.83 0.63 -21.86
CA ARG A 832 -23.96 0.71 -22.79
C ARG A 832 -24.01 -0.49 -23.73
N ASN A 833 -22.87 -0.83 -24.34
CA ASN A 833 -22.71 -2.02 -25.17
C ASN A 833 -23.10 -3.30 -24.40
N THR A 834 -22.78 -3.36 -23.10
CA THR A 834 -23.17 -4.47 -22.22
C THR A 834 -24.68 -4.52 -22.01
N VAL A 835 -25.34 -3.40 -21.76
CA VAL A 835 -26.80 -3.35 -21.56
C VAL A 835 -27.52 -3.75 -22.85
N ASP A 836 -27.03 -3.31 -23.99
CA ASP A 836 -27.62 -3.56 -25.32
C ASP A 836 -27.61 -5.05 -25.70
N THR A 837 -26.83 -5.88 -25.00
CA THR A 837 -26.93 -7.35 -25.09
C THR A 837 -28.21 -7.93 -24.48
N GLY A 838 -28.97 -7.13 -23.71
CA GLY A 838 -30.20 -7.52 -23.01
C GLY A 838 -30.04 -7.73 -21.50
N ARG A 839 -28.94 -7.28 -20.90
CA ARG A 839 -28.65 -7.45 -19.46
C ARG A 839 -29.33 -6.38 -18.60
N THR A 840 -29.57 -6.69 -17.33
CA THR A 840 -29.99 -5.70 -16.33
C THR A 840 -28.74 -5.09 -15.72
N VAL A 841 -28.52 -3.78 -15.91
CA VAL A 841 -27.32 -3.11 -15.39
C VAL A 841 -27.70 -1.92 -14.53
N VAL A 842 -27.13 -1.88 -13.33
CA VAL A 842 -27.36 -0.82 -12.34
C VAL A 842 -26.03 -0.21 -11.96
N CYS A 843 -25.90 1.10 -12.10
CA CYS A 843 -24.67 1.81 -11.80
C CYS A 843 -24.91 2.87 -10.74
N THR A 844 -24.08 2.94 -9.69
CA THR A 844 -24.04 4.14 -8.85
C THR A 844 -23.24 5.22 -9.56
N ILE A 845 -23.76 6.44 -9.59
CA ILE A 845 -23.02 7.59 -10.12
C ILE A 845 -23.19 8.78 -9.18
N HIS A 846 -22.09 9.51 -8.97
CA HIS A 846 -22.05 10.65 -8.08
C HIS A 846 -22.43 11.96 -8.80
N GLN A 847 -21.81 12.30 -9.94
CA GLN A 847 -22.12 13.47 -10.78
C GLN A 847 -21.58 13.23 -12.21
N PRO A 848 -22.40 12.73 -13.16
CA PRO A 848 -21.97 12.47 -14.53
C PRO A 848 -21.96 13.74 -15.40
N SER A 849 -21.18 13.73 -16.49
CA SER A 849 -21.34 14.71 -17.57
C SER A 849 -22.70 14.54 -18.26
N ILE A 850 -23.16 15.54 -19.02
CA ILE A 850 -24.44 15.50 -19.73
C ILE A 850 -24.49 14.27 -20.66
N ASP A 851 -23.44 14.05 -21.45
CA ASP A 851 -23.32 12.89 -22.36
C ASP A 851 -23.47 11.54 -21.61
N ILE A 852 -22.84 11.40 -20.43
CA ILE A 852 -22.93 10.19 -19.62
C ILE A 852 -24.31 10.06 -18.97
N PHE A 853 -24.86 11.16 -18.47
CA PHE A 853 -26.16 11.17 -17.81
C PHE A 853 -27.28 10.75 -18.77
N GLU A 854 -27.22 11.25 -20.00
CA GLU A 854 -28.22 10.96 -21.04
C GLU A 854 -28.05 9.56 -21.66
N ALA A 855 -26.96 8.85 -21.35
CA ALA A 855 -26.81 7.43 -21.70
C ALA A 855 -27.65 6.50 -20.79
N PHE A 856 -28.15 7.00 -19.65
CA PHE A 856 -29.03 6.26 -18.75
C PHE A 856 -30.49 6.30 -19.20
N ASP A 857 -31.16 5.17 -19.07
CA ASP A 857 -32.57 5.03 -19.42
C ASP A 857 -33.46 5.45 -18.24
N GLU A 858 -33.05 5.08 -17.02
CA GLU A 858 -33.79 5.31 -15.77
C GLU A 858 -32.90 5.88 -14.66
N LEU A 859 -33.50 6.63 -13.75
CA LEU A 859 -32.87 7.22 -12.58
C LEU A 859 -33.58 6.76 -11.31
N PHE A 860 -32.82 6.24 -10.35
CA PHE A 860 -33.20 6.03 -8.96
C PHE A 860 -32.46 7.07 -8.11
N LEU A 861 -33.15 8.13 -7.70
CA LEU A 861 -32.59 9.25 -6.96
C LEU A 861 -32.93 9.17 -5.46
N MET A 862 -31.89 9.23 -4.64
CA MET A 862 -31.97 9.16 -3.18
C MET A 862 -31.50 10.46 -2.52
N LYS A 863 -32.17 10.85 -1.44
CA LYS A 863 -31.71 11.93 -0.56
C LYS A 863 -31.01 11.40 0.70
N ARG A 864 -30.33 12.30 1.41
CA ARG A 864 -29.69 11.99 2.70
C ARG A 864 -30.73 11.42 3.68
N GLY A 865 -30.36 10.34 4.37
CA GLY A 865 -31.25 9.63 5.29
C GLY A 865 -31.94 8.40 4.70
N GLY A 866 -31.52 7.95 3.51
CA GLY A 866 -31.90 6.64 2.96
C GLY A 866 -33.33 6.59 2.46
N ARG A 867 -33.78 7.64 1.78
CA ARG A 867 -35.13 7.76 1.20
C ARG A 867 -35.05 8.11 -0.29
N GLU A 868 -35.96 7.55 -1.05
CA GLU A 868 -36.20 7.86 -2.46
C GLU A 868 -36.98 9.16 -2.63
N ILE A 869 -36.64 9.91 -3.69
CA ILE A 869 -37.31 11.16 -4.08
C ILE A 869 -37.71 11.19 -5.57
N TYR A 870 -37.14 10.30 -6.38
CA TYR A 870 -37.52 10.11 -7.77
C TYR A 870 -37.06 8.71 -8.22
N VAL A 871 -37.96 7.93 -8.82
CA VAL A 871 -37.61 6.68 -9.51
C VAL A 871 -38.38 6.65 -10.81
N GLY A 872 -37.70 6.64 -11.95
CA GLY A 872 -38.38 6.68 -13.24
C GLY A 872 -37.49 6.98 -14.44
N PRO A 873 -38.06 7.06 -15.65
CA PRO A 873 -37.33 7.29 -16.88
C PRO A 873 -36.84 8.74 -16.99
N ILE A 874 -35.57 8.93 -17.35
CA ILE A 874 -34.95 10.26 -17.53
C ILE A 874 -35.58 11.00 -18.71
N GLY A 875 -35.91 10.27 -19.77
CA GLY A 875 -36.47 10.79 -21.02
C GLY A 875 -35.40 11.39 -21.94
N HIS A 876 -35.73 11.52 -23.23
CA HIS A 876 -34.83 12.15 -24.20
C HIS A 876 -34.44 13.54 -23.71
N GLN A 877 -33.14 13.86 -23.71
CA GLN A 877 -32.62 15.14 -23.23
C GLN A 877 -33.00 15.50 -21.78
N SER A 878 -33.20 14.49 -20.92
CA SER A 878 -33.61 14.65 -19.51
C SER A 878 -34.97 15.32 -19.29
N CYS A 879 -35.84 15.36 -20.31
CA CYS A 879 -37.07 16.14 -20.27
C CYS A 879 -38.08 15.68 -19.20
N ASN A 880 -38.17 14.39 -18.89
CA ASN A 880 -39.12 13.88 -17.89
C ASN A 880 -38.69 14.25 -16.46
N LEU A 881 -37.38 14.17 -16.20
CA LEU A 881 -36.78 14.57 -14.94
C LEU A 881 -36.96 16.07 -14.67
N ILE A 882 -36.63 16.89 -15.67
CA ILE A 882 -36.73 18.36 -15.56
C ILE A 882 -38.18 18.76 -15.30
N LYS A 883 -39.13 18.24 -16.09
CA LYS A 883 -40.56 18.53 -15.90
C LYS A 883 -41.08 18.14 -14.51
N TYR A 884 -40.60 17.02 -13.94
CA TYR A 884 -41.02 16.59 -12.60
C TYR A 884 -40.58 17.58 -11.51
N PHE A 885 -39.31 18.00 -11.52
CA PHE A 885 -38.79 18.90 -10.49
C PHE A 885 -39.22 20.35 -10.71
N GLU A 886 -39.39 20.82 -11.95
CA GLU A 886 -39.91 22.16 -12.23
C GLU A 886 -41.42 22.31 -11.92
N ALA A 887 -42.16 21.20 -11.81
CA ALA A 887 -43.55 21.21 -11.39
C ALA A 887 -43.73 21.40 -9.87
N ILE A 888 -42.64 21.32 -9.09
CA ILE A 888 -42.67 21.54 -7.64
C ILE A 888 -42.52 23.03 -7.36
N ASP A 889 -43.50 23.61 -6.67
CA ASP A 889 -43.52 25.04 -6.35
C ASP A 889 -42.28 25.48 -5.56
N GLY A 890 -41.63 26.54 -6.05
CA GLY A 890 -40.43 27.14 -5.44
C GLY A 890 -39.09 26.57 -5.91
N VAL A 891 -39.07 25.46 -6.67
CA VAL A 891 -37.82 24.94 -7.27
C VAL A 891 -37.32 25.87 -8.37
N ILE A 892 -36.03 26.20 -8.36
CA ILE A 892 -35.39 27.05 -9.36
C ILE A 892 -35.31 26.30 -10.69
N LYS A 893 -35.84 26.89 -11.76
CA LYS A 893 -35.78 26.34 -13.13
C LYS A 893 -34.35 26.15 -13.62
N ILE A 894 -34.14 25.13 -14.46
CA ILE A 894 -32.81 24.84 -15.01
C ILE A 894 -32.37 25.95 -15.99
N LYS A 895 -31.10 26.37 -15.90
CA LYS A 895 -30.52 27.32 -16.84
C LYS A 895 -30.17 26.62 -18.16
N ASP A 896 -30.19 27.36 -19.26
CA ASP A 896 -29.84 26.79 -20.56
C ASP A 896 -28.37 26.32 -20.58
N GLY A 897 -28.13 25.15 -21.18
CA GLY A 897 -26.81 24.47 -21.19
C GLY A 897 -26.33 23.92 -19.83
N TYR A 898 -27.10 24.05 -18.76
CA TYR A 898 -26.71 23.55 -17.43
C TYR A 898 -26.92 22.04 -17.29
N ASN A 899 -26.04 21.36 -16.55
CA ASN A 899 -26.10 19.90 -16.41
C ASN A 899 -27.31 19.48 -15.55
N PRO A 900 -28.29 18.71 -16.09
CA PRO A 900 -29.47 18.29 -15.35
C PRO A 900 -29.14 17.44 -14.10
N ALA A 901 -28.09 16.64 -14.17
CA ALA A 901 -27.64 15.79 -13.07
C ALA A 901 -27.09 16.63 -11.90
N THR A 902 -26.34 17.69 -12.20
CA THR A 902 -25.85 18.63 -11.17
C THR A 902 -27.01 19.40 -10.56
N TRP A 903 -27.88 19.95 -11.41
CA TRP A 903 -29.04 20.74 -10.97
C TRP A 903 -29.93 19.99 -10.00
N VAL A 904 -30.29 18.73 -10.31
CA VAL A 904 -31.18 17.96 -9.44
C VAL A 904 -30.57 17.70 -8.06
N LEU A 905 -29.25 17.51 -7.96
CA LEU A 905 -28.57 17.33 -6.67
C LEU A 905 -28.51 18.61 -5.85
N GLU A 906 -28.43 19.77 -6.51
CA GLU A 906 -28.40 21.08 -5.84
C GLU A 906 -29.77 21.47 -5.28
N VAL A 907 -30.83 21.30 -6.08
CA VAL A 907 -32.21 21.67 -5.67
C VAL A 907 -32.79 20.70 -4.63
N THR A 908 -32.27 19.47 -4.53
CA THR A 908 -32.72 18.45 -3.57
C THR A 908 -31.86 18.38 -2.30
N THR A 909 -31.01 19.39 -2.05
CA THR A 909 -30.22 19.47 -0.81
C THR A 909 -31.10 19.73 0.42
N SER A 910 -30.67 19.25 1.60
CA SER A 910 -31.42 19.43 2.86
C SER A 910 -31.62 20.90 3.22
N SER A 911 -30.68 21.79 2.84
CA SER A 911 -30.81 23.24 3.02
C SER A 911 -31.92 23.83 2.15
N GLN A 912 -32.05 23.38 0.91
CA GLN A 912 -33.13 23.82 0.01
C GLN A 912 -34.48 23.26 0.46
N GLU A 913 -34.51 21.99 0.89
CA GLU A 913 -35.70 21.36 1.45
C GLU A 913 -36.26 22.14 2.65
N LEU A 914 -35.39 22.58 3.57
CA LEU A 914 -35.74 23.46 4.69
C LEU A 914 -36.19 24.86 4.24
N ALA A 915 -35.53 25.45 3.26
CA ALA A 915 -35.85 26.79 2.75
C ALA A 915 -37.22 26.83 2.04
N LEU A 916 -37.56 25.75 1.34
CA LEU A 916 -38.83 25.57 0.63
C LEU A 916 -39.96 25.08 1.55
N GLY A 917 -39.64 24.49 2.70
CA GLY A 917 -40.62 23.93 3.63
C GLY A 917 -41.33 22.68 3.09
N VAL A 918 -40.70 21.94 2.18
CA VAL A 918 -41.27 20.73 1.54
C VAL A 918 -40.54 19.47 1.99
N ASP A 919 -41.15 18.29 1.86
CA ASP A 919 -40.44 16.99 1.93
C ASP A 919 -40.54 16.28 0.58
N PHE A 920 -39.42 16.23 -0.16
CA PHE A 920 -39.38 15.63 -1.49
C PHE A 920 -39.79 14.15 -1.51
N THR A 921 -39.63 13.43 -0.39
CA THR A 921 -40.06 12.03 -0.30
C THR A 921 -41.58 11.91 -0.21
N GLU A 922 -42.25 12.80 0.52
CA GLU A 922 -43.72 12.80 0.59
C GLU A 922 -44.34 13.22 -0.74
N ILE A 923 -43.73 14.20 -1.43
CA ILE A 923 -44.12 14.59 -2.80
C ILE A 923 -43.98 13.40 -3.75
N TYR A 924 -42.87 12.67 -3.69
CA TYR A 924 -42.69 11.49 -4.51
C TYR A 924 -43.74 10.40 -4.22
N LYS A 925 -43.99 10.06 -2.96
CA LYS A 925 -44.97 9.04 -2.57
C LYS A 925 -46.41 9.37 -2.98
N SER A 926 -46.75 10.66 -3.04
CA SER A 926 -48.07 11.12 -3.49
C SER A 926 -48.18 11.29 -5.01
N SER A 927 -47.07 11.13 -5.75
CA SER A 927 -47.03 11.31 -7.20
C SER A 927 -47.56 10.10 -7.98
N ASP A 928 -48.07 10.34 -9.19
CA ASP A 928 -48.43 9.29 -10.15
C ASP A 928 -47.24 8.37 -10.50
N LEU A 929 -46.02 8.91 -10.43
CA LEU A 929 -44.80 8.16 -10.71
C LEU A 929 -44.59 7.04 -9.69
N TYR A 930 -44.83 7.30 -8.40
CA TYR A 930 -44.75 6.29 -7.35
C TYR A 930 -45.80 5.19 -7.54
N ASN A 931 -47.04 5.55 -7.85
CA ASN A 931 -48.11 4.59 -8.11
C ASN A 931 -47.79 3.67 -9.30
N ARG A 932 -47.24 4.24 -10.39
CA ARG A 932 -46.77 3.46 -11.55
C ARG A 932 -45.65 2.50 -11.18
N ASN A 933 -44.69 2.93 -10.38
CA ASN A 933 -43.59 2.06 -9.93
C ASN A 933 -44.09 0.94 -9.03
N LYS A 934 -45.05 1.19 -8.13
CA LYS A 934 -45.67 0.15 -7.30
C LYS A 934 -46.43 -0.87 -8.14
N ALA A 935 -47.16 -0.43 -9.16
CA ALA A 935 -47.80 -1.33 -10.11
C ALA A 935 -46.78 -2.19 -10.89
N LEU A 936 -45.68 -1.57 -11.36
CA LEU A 936 -44.59 -2.27 -12.04
C LEU A 936 -43.90 -3.30 -11.13
N ILE A 937 -43.67 -2.95 -9.86
CA ILE A 937 -43.10 -3.89 -8.86
C ILE A 937 -44.04 -5.07 -8.66
N ALA A 938 -45.35 -4.84 -8.55
CA ALA A 938 -46.33 -5.91 -8.40
C ALA A 938 -46.33 -6.84 -9.62
N GLU A 939 -46.34 -6.29 -10.83
CA GLU A 939 -46.29 -7.04 -12.09
C GLU A 939 -45.02 -7.91 -12.20
N LEU A 940 -43.84 -7.33 -11.95
CA LEU A 940 -42.56 -8.02 -12.05
C LEU A 940 -42.26 -8.97 -10.88
N SER A 941 -43.05 -8.89 -9.80
CA SER A 941 -42.92 -9.78 -8.63
C SER A 941 -43.68 -11.09 -8.78
N GLU A 942 -44.47 -11.25 -9.85
CA GLU A 942 -45.11 -12.50 -10.23
C GLU A 942 -44.25 -13.24 -11.28
N PRO A 943 -43.96 -14.53 -11.10
CA PRO A 943 -43.18 -15.30 -12.06
C PRO A 943 -44.01 -15.57 -13.34
N HIS A 944 -43.38 -15.45 -14.51
CA HIS A 944 -44.02 -15.84 -15.76
C HIS A 944 -44.32 -17.35 -15.77
N SER A 945 -45.48 -17.74 -16.32
CA SER A 945 -45.97 -19.12 -16.35
C SER A 945 -45.05 -20.14 -17.05
N SER A 946 -44.10 -19.69 -17.86
CA SER A 946 -43.09 -20.52 -18.56
C SER A 946 -41.69 -20.48 -17.96
N SER A 947 -41.47 -19.72 -16.87
CA SER A 947 -40.17 -19.57 -16.21
C SER A 947 -39.91 -20.68 -15.20
N ASN A 948 -38.67 -21.15 -15.09
CA ASN A 948 -38.25 -22.09 -14.07
C ASN A 948 -37.74 -21.37 -12.81
N ASP A 949 -37.87 -21.98 -11.63
CA ASP A 949 -37.25 -21.45 -10.40
C ASP A 949 -35.72 -21.35 -10.57
N LEU A 950 -35.14 -20.24 -10.11
CA LEU A 950 -33.71 -19.93 -10.12
C LEU A 950 -32.96 -20.73 -9.04
N HIS A 951 -33.15 -22.05 -9.04
CA HIS A 951 -32.50 -22.96 -8.11
C HIS A 951 -31.25 -23.58 -8.71
N PHE A 952 -30.10 -23.30 -8.09
CA PHE A 952 -28.84 -23.94 -8.42
C PHE A 952 -28.50 -25.00 -7.37
N PRO A 953 -28.07 -26.21 -7.76
CA PRO A 953 -27.79 -27.30 -6.82
C PRO A 953 -26.56 -27.03 -5.94
N THR A 954 -25.65 -26.17 -6.41
CA THR A 954 -24.40 -25.83 -5.73
C THR A 954 -24.19 -24.33 -5.72
N GLN A 955 -23.59 -23.83 -4.64
CA GLN A 955 -23.17 -22.43 -4.49
C GLN A 955 -22.19 -22.01 -5.60
N TYR A 956 -21.19 -22.86 -5.90
CA TYR A 956 -20.16 -22.62 -6.90
C TYR A 956 -20.47 -23.37 -8.21
N SER A 957 -20.02 -22.82 -9.34
CA SER A 957 -20.22 -23.43 -10.66
C SER A 957 -19.35 -24.69 -10.87
N GLN A 958 -18.10 -24.64 -10.40
CA GLN A 958 -17.11 -25.71 -10.58
C GLN A 958 -16.96 -26.58 -9.33
N SER A 959 -16.49 -27.82 -9.54
CA SER A 959 -16.16 -28.75 -8.45
C SER A 959 -14.99 -28.26 -7.59
N PHE A 960 -14.90 -28.74 -6.35
CA PHE A 960 -13.82 -28.39 -5.42
C PHE A 960 -12.41 -28.63 -6.02
N PHE A 961 -12.19 -29.76 -6.68
CA PHE A 961 -10.89 -30.08 -7.28
C PHE A 961 -10.54 -29.18 -8.46
N THR A 962 -11.54 -28.85 -9.28
CA THR A 962 -11.38 -27.88 -10.38
C THR A 962 -11.03 -26.50 -9.84
N GLN A 963 -11.66 -26.08 -8.73
CA GLN A 963 -11.32 -24.83 -8.03
C GLN A 963 -9.85 -24.86 -7.57
N CYS A 964 -9.40 -25.93 -6.91
CA CYS A 964 -8.02 -26.07 -6.45
C CYS A 964 -7.02 -25.95 -7.61
N TRP A 965 -7.31 -26.61 -8.73
CA TRP A 965 -6.42 -26.59 -9.89
C TRP A 965 -6.36 -25.23 -10.57
N ALA A 966 -7.49 -24.54 -10.72
CA ALA A 966 -7.54 -23.18 -11.24
C ALA A 966 -6.76 -22.20 -10.34
N CYS A 967 -6.97 -22.25 -9.02
CA CYS A 967 -6.23 -21.44 -8.06
C CYS A 967 -4.72 -21.72 -8.14
N LEU A 968 -4.31 -23.00 -8.22
CA LEU A 968 -2.90 -23.39 -8.35
C LEU A 968 -2.29 -22.90 -9.66
N TRP A 969 -3.05 -22.95 -10.77
CA TRP A 969 -2.61 -22.42 -12.06
C TRP A 969 -2.32 -20.91 -11.99
N LYS A 970 -3.23 -20.14 -11.38
CA LYS A 970 -3.04 -18.70 -11.17
C LYS A 970 -1.81 -18.43 -10.30
N GLN A 971 -1.70 -19.12 -9.17
CA GLN A 971 -0.59 -18.91 -8.23
C GLN A 971 0.76 -19.27 -8.86
N ARG A 972 0.85 -20.38 -9.61
CA ARG A 972 2.06 -20.77 -10.32
C ARG A 972 2.53 -19.68 -11.30
N ARG A 973 1.62 -19.07 -12.06
CA ARG A 973 1.93 -17.97 -12.99
C ARG A 973 2.37 -16.71 -12.23
N SER A 974 1.65 -16.36 -11.17
CA SER A 974 1.97 -15.18 -10.32
C SER A 974 3.36 -15.30 -9.70
N TYR A 975 3.66 -16.43 -9.06
CA TYR A 975 4.95 -16.70 -8.41
C TYR A 975 6.12 -16.75 -9.40
N TRP A 976 5.93 -17.34 -10.58
CA TRP A 976 6.95 -17.40 -11.62
C TRP A 976 7.33 -16.00 -12.13
N ARG A 977 6.35 -15.11 -12.33
CA ARG A 977 6.60 -13.74 -12.79
C ARG A 977 7.03 -12.77 -11.69
N ASN A 978 6.83 -13.13 -10.42
CA ASN A 978 7.30 -12.35 -9.28
C ASN A 978 8.80 -12.57 -9.02
N ALA A 979 9.63 -12.04 -9.91
CA ALA A 979 11.09 -12.16 -9.83
C ALA A 979 11.67 -11.51 -8.56
N THR A 980 11.08 -10.42 -8.07
CA THR A 980 11.54 -9.73 -6.85
C THR A 980 11.35 -10.57 -5.60
N TYR A 981 10.39 -11.49 -5.58
CA TYR A 981 10.24 -12.47 -4.51
C TYR A 981 11.14 -13.69 -4.77
N THR A 982 10.95 -14.36 -5.91
CA THR A 982 11.54 -15.68 -6.18
C THR A 982 13.04 -15.59 -6.46
N ALA A 983 13.48 -14.69 -7.36
CA ALA A 983 14.88 -14.58 -7.74
C ALA A 983 15.75 -14.02 -6.60
N VAL A 984 15.23 -13.04 -5.86
CA VAL A 984 15.90 -12.51 -4.66
C VAL A 984 16.07 -13.63 -3.64
N ARG A 985 15.02 -14.39 -3.31
CA ARG A 985 15.09 -15.50 -2.36
C ARG A 985 16.15 -16.55 -2.76
N PHE A 986 16.23 -16.95 -4.02
CA PHE A 986 17.24 -17.90 -4.50
C PHE A 986 18.67 -17.34 -4.49
N THR A 987 18.87 -16.14 -5.04
CA THR A 987 20.18 -15.50 -5.10
C THR A 987 20.75 -15.31 -3.70
N PHE A 988 19.95 -14.77 -2.78
CA PHE A 988 20.40 -14.56 -1.41
C PHE A 988 20.59 -15.87 -0.64
N THR A 989 19.75 -16.89 -0.85
CA THR A 989 20.01 -18.21 -0.24
C THR A 989 21.35 -18.78 -0.71
N THR A 990 21.67 -18.65 -1.99
CA THR A 990 22.94 -19.10 -2.56
C THR A 990 24.12 -18.31 -1.96
N MET A 991 24.00 -16.98 -1.88
CA MET A 991 25.01 -16.14 -1.24
C MET A 991 25.20 -16.48 0.24
N THR A 992 24.11 -16.69 0.99
CA THR A 992 24.16 -17.11 2.39
C THR A 992 24.77 -18.50 2.52
N ALA A 993 24.46 -19.45 1.63
CA ALA A 993 25.04 -20.79 1.63
C ALA A 993 26.56 -20.76 1.43
N LEU A 994 27.04 -20.00 0.44
CA LEU A 994 28.47 -19.82 0.17
C LEU A 994 29.17 -19.14 1.35
N LEU A 995 28.56 -18.10 1.91
CA LEU A 995 29.08 -17.41 3.09
C LEU A 995 29.19 -18.39 4.27
N PHE A 996 28.12 -19.12 4.58
CA PHE A 996 28.10 -20.12 5.64
C PHE A 996 29.15 -21.20 5.45
N GLY A 997 29.19 -21.79 4.25
CA GLY A 997 30.15 -22.83 3.90
C GLY A 997 31.59 -22.35 4.02
N SER A 998 31.87 -21.09 3.64
CA SER A 998 33.21 -20.51 3.76
C SER A 998 33.60 -20.17 5.20
N MET A 999 32.64 -19.78 6.03
CA MET A 999 32.86 -19.43 7.44
C MET A 999 33.09 -20.67 8.31
N PHE A 1000 32.29 -21.71 8.10
CA PHE A 1000 32.36 -22.98 8.83
C PHE A 1000 33.12 -24.06 8.05
N TRP A 1001 34.11 -23.64 7.24
CA TRP A 1001 34.84 -24.51 6.33
C TRP A 1001 35.55 -25.66 7.07
N ASP A 1002 35.30 -26.90 6.64
CA ASP A 1002 35.89 -28.11 7.18
C ASP A 1002 35.74 -28.24 8.71
N LEU A 1003 34.58 -27.82 9.22
CA LEU A 1003 34.25 -27.93 10.64
C LEU A 1003 33.63 -29.30 10.96
N GLY A 1004 32.92 -29.92 9.99
CA GLY A 1004 32.28 -31.24 10.16
C GLY A 1004 33.27 -32.39 10.40
N GLY A 1005 34.54 -32.21 10.01
CA GLY A 1005 35.64 -33.13 10.29
C GLY A 1005 36.27 -32.99 11.68
N LYS A 1006 36.08 -31.85 12.37
CA LYS A 1006 36.63 -31.62 13.71
C LYS A 1006 35.73 -32.24 14.78
N ARG A 1007 36.22 -33.25 15.49
CA ARG A 1007 35.42 -34.05 16.45
C ARG A 1007 36.14 -34.40 17.76
N LYS A 1008 37.27 -33.75 18.05
CA LYS A 1008 38.15 -34.16 19.17
C LYS A 1008 37.74 -33.54 20.50
N THR A 1009 37.15 -32.34 20.47
CA THR A 1009 36.79 -31.58 21.67
C THR A 1009 35.30 -31.29 21.73
N ALA A 1010 34.77 -31.04 22.93
CA ALA A 1010 33.40 -30.59 23.11
C ALA A 1010 33.13 -29.22 22.44
N GLN A 1011 34.17 -28.37 22.31
CA GLN A 1011 34.09 -27.09 21.60
C GLN A 1011 33.90 -27.29 20.09
N ASP A 1012 34.57 -28.28 19.48
CA ASP A 1012 34.38 -28.61 18.06
C ASP A 1012 32.91 -28.99 17.76
N LEU A 1013 32.33 -29.84 18.62
CA LEU A 1013 30.91 -30.20 18.53
C LEU A 1013 30.01 -28.97 18.76
N SER A 1014 30.31 -28.12 19.74
CA SER A 1014 29.55 -26.89 19.98
C SER A 1014 29.59 -25.95 18.78
N ASN A 1015 30.74 -25.78 18.12
CA ASN A 1015 30.86 -24.97 16.90
C ASN A 1015 30.05 -25.61 15.75
N ALA A 1016 30.10 -26.93 15.59
CA ALA A 1016 29.36 -27.64 14.55
C ALA A 1016 27.84 -27.54 14.76
N MET A 1017 27.37 -27.70 15.99
CA MET A 1017 25.98 -27.45 16.37
C MET A 1017 25.61 -25.98 16.19
N GLY A 1018 26.51 -25.05 16.52
CA GLY A 1018 26.33 -23.61 16.34
C GLY A 1018 26.09 -23.23 14.87
N SER A 1019 26.78 -23.91 13.94
CA SER A 1019 26.54 -23.74 12.50
C SER A 1019 25.13 -24.16 12.09
N MET A 1020 24.65 -25.31 12.58
CA MET A 1020 23.28 -25.80 12.31
C MET A 1020 22.24 -24.88 12.94
N TYR A 1021 22.44 -24.48 14.20
CA TYR A 1021 21.57 -23.57 14.95
C TYR A 1021 21.39 -22.23 14.23
N THR A 1022 22.50 -21.63 13.82
CA THR A 1022 22.48 -20.34 13.13
C THR A 1022 21.80 -20.48 11.76
N SER A 1023 22.04 -21.59 11.05
CA SER A 1023 21.40 -21.87 9.75
C SER A 1023 19.88 -21.97 9.86
N VAL A 1024 19.38 -22.79 10.79
CA VAL A 1024 17.95 -23.03 11.01
C VAL A 1024 17.22 -21.76 11.39
N LEU A 1025 17.78 -20.97 12.32
CA LEU A 1025 17.14 -19.74 12.80
C LEU A 1025 17.04 -18.67 11.71
N PHE A 1026 18.15 -18.33 11.06
CA PHE A 1026 18.15 -17.18 10.16
C PHE A 1026 17.56 -17.49 8.80
N ILE A 1027 17.84 -18.67 8.23
CA ILE A 1027 17.26 -19.05 6.94
C ILE A 1027 15.77 -19.35 7.14
N GLY A 1028 15.39 -19.98 8.25
CA GLY A 1028 13.99 -20.12 8.62
C GLY A 1028 13.27 -18.76 8.70
N TYR A 1029 13.83 -17.81 9.44
CA TYR A 1029 13.30 -16.45 9.55
C TYR A 1029 13.21 -15.71 8.20
N LEU A 1030 14.20 -15.88 7.32
CA LEU A 1030 14.19 -15.30 5.98
C LEU A 1030 12.98 -15.79 5.16
N ASN A 1031 12.69 -17.09 5.22
CA ASN A 1031 11.55 -17.68 4.50
C ASN A 1031 10.22 -17.19 5.08
N MET A 1032 10.10 -17.10 6.40
CA MET A 1032 8.92 -16.56 7.08
C MET A 1032 8.67 -15.08 6.71
N SER A 1033 9.69 -14.22 6.79
CA SER A 1033 9.54 -12.77 6.59
C SER A 1033 9.33 -12.38 5.12
N SER A 1034 9.88 -13.14 4.18
CA SER A 1034 9.74 -12.86 2.74
C SER A 1034 8.37 -13.21 2.18
N VAL A 1035 7.70 -14.25 2.69
CA VAL A 1035 6.38 -14.68 2.21
C VAL A 1035 5.24 -13.77 2.69
N GLN A 1036 5.42 -13.12 3.85
CA GLN A 1036 4.39 -12.28 4.49
C GLN A 1036 3.81 -11.18 3.56
N PRO A 1037 4.61 -10.34 2.88
CA PRO A 1037 4.09 -9.31 1.97
C PRO A 1037 3.35 -9.88 0.75
N VAL A 1038 3.79 -11.03 0.23
CA VAL A 1038 3.18 -11.68 -0.94
C VAL A 1038 1.78 -12.18 -0.60
N VAL A 1039 1.64 -12.87 0.53
CA VAL A 1039 0.36 -13.39 1.01
C VAL A 1039 -0.59 -12.25 1.39
N HIS A 1040 -0.07 -11.15 1.94
CA HIS A 1040 -0.87 -9.97 2.25
C HIS A 1040 -1.57 -9.39 1.01
N ILE A 1041 -0.84 -9.24 -0.09
CA ILE A 1041 -1.38 -8.73 -1.37
C ILE A 1041 -2.43 -9.70 -1.93
N GLU A 1042 -2.10 -10.99 -2.03
CA GLU A 1042 -3.01 -11.99 -2.59
C GLU A 1042 -4.26 -12.21 -1.71
N ARG A 1043 -4.16 -12.03 -0.38
CA ARG A 1043 -5.33 -12.08 0.53
C ARG A 1043 -6.37 -11.00 0.19
N THR A 1044 -5.93 -9.80 -0.17
CA THR A 1044 -6.84 -8.71 -0.59
C THR A 1044 -7.58 -9.06 -1.87
N VAL A 1045 -6.89 -9.70 -2.82
CA VAL A 1045 -7.50 -10.22 -4.06
C VAL A 1045 -8.46 -11.37 -3.74
N PHE A 1046 -8.06 -12.30 -2.87
CA PHE A 1046 -8.88 -13.42 -2.41
C PHE A 1046 -10.23 -12.96 -1.83
N TYR A 1047 -10.26 -11.90 -1.01
CA TYR A 1047 -11.52 -11.40 -0.46
C TYR A 1047 -12.51 -10.95 -1.54
N ARG A 1048 -12.01 -10.28 -2.60
CA ARG A 1048 -12.84 -9.88 -3.74
C ARG A 1048 -13.29 -11.10 -4.56
N GLU A 1049 -12.39 -12.03 -4.87
CA GLU A 1049 -12.72 -13.25 -5.63
C GLU A 1049 -13.73 -14.14 -4.89
N ARG A 1050 -13.63 -14.23 -3.56
CA ARG A 1050 -14.59 -14.94 -2.69
C ARG A 1050 -15.94 -14.24 -2.67
N ALA A 1051 -15.97 -12.90 -2.60
CA ALA A 1051 -17.22 -12.13 -2.65
C ALA A 1051 -17.93 -12.25 -4.00
N ALA A 1052 -17.18 -12.41 -5.09
CA ALA A 1052 -17.71 -12.67 -6.44
C ALA A 1052 -18.18 -14.13 -6.65
N GLY A 1053 -18.07 -15.00 -5.65
CA GLY A 1053 -18.52 -16.39 -5.73
C GLY A 1053 -17.68 -17.28 -6.66
N MET A 1054 -16.40 -16.95 -6.88
CA MET A 1054 -15.53 -17.73 -7.79
C MET A 1054 -15.17 -19.11 -7.24
N TYR A 1055 -14.85 -19.20 -5.95
CA TYR A 1055 -14.42 -20.43 -5.29
C TYR A 1055 -14.57 -20.34 -3.76
N SER A 1056 -14.48 -21.47 -3.09
CA SER A 1056 -14.51 -21.54 -1.61
C SER A 1056 -13.14 -21.24 -0.98
N ALA A 1057 -13.09 -20.90 0.31
CA ALA A 1057 -11.82 -20.49 0.94
C ALA A 1057 -10.70 -21.55 0.92
N LEU A 1058 -11.06 -22.84 0.97
CA LEU A 1058 -10.11 -23.95 1.10
C LEU A 1058 -9.29 -24.19 -0.18
N PRO A 1059 -9.86 -24.25 -1.40
CA PRO A 1059 -9.10 -24.33 -2.65
C PRO A 1059 -7.98 -23.31 -2.80
N TYR A 1060 -8.26 -22.05 -2.43
CA TYR A 1060 -7.24 -21.01 -2.41
C TYR A 1060 -6.12 -21.33 -1.41
N ALA A 1061 -6.47 -21.70 -0.18
CA ALA A 1061 -5.49 -22.05 0.84
C ALA A 1061 -4.61 -23.24 0.41
N PHE A 1062 -5.20 -24.28 -0.17
CA PHE A 1062 -4.46 -25.43 -0.71
C PHE A 1062 -3.53 -25.03 -1.85
N ALA A 1063 -4.00 -24.23 -2.80
CA ALA A 1063 -3.18 -23.73 -3.89
C ALA A 1063 -1.97 -22.91 -3.38
N GLN A 1064 -2.19 -22.06 -2.38
CA GLN A 1064 -1.14 -21.23 -1.77
C GLN A 1064 -0.10 -22.07 -1.02
N VAL A 1065 -0.52 -23.14 -0.34
CA VAL A 1065 0.40 -24.07 0.34
C VAL A 1065 1.21 -24.88 -0.68
N LEU A 1066 0.55 -25.38 -1.72
CA LEU A 1066 1.18 -26.24 -2.73
C LEU A 1066 2.18 -25.49 -3.62
N VAL A 1067 1.92 -24.22 -3.93
CA VAL A 1067 2.83 -23.44 -4.81
C VAL A 1067 4.20 -23.21 -4.19
N GLU A 1068 4.31 -23.16 -2.85
CA GLU A 1068 5.59 -22.95 -2.15
C GLU A 1068 6.52 -24.18 -2.21
N ILE A 1069 5.96 -25.40 -2.26
CA ILE A 1069 6.73 -26.65 -2.11
C ILE A 1069 7.86 -26.76 -3.16
N PRO A 1070 7.63 -26.57 -4.48
CA PRO A 1070 8.69 -26.72 -5.48
C PRO A 1070 9.81 -25.68 -5.35
N TYR A 1071 9.47 -24.44 -4.97
CA TYR A 1071 10.45 -23.37 -4.78
C TYR A 1071 11.30 -23.61 -3.54
N VAL A 1072 10.67 -23.96 -2.42
CA VAL A 1072 11.37 -24.33 -1.18
C VAL A 1072 12.25 -25.56 -1.40
N PHE A 1073 11.76 -26.57 -2.12
CA PHE A 1073 12.52 -27.78 -2.42
C PHE A 1073 13.79 -27.47 -3.21
N SER A 1074 13.67 -26.67 -4.27
CA SER A 1074 14.81 -26.22 -5.07
C SER A 1074 15.79 -25.39 -4.23
N GLN A 1075 15.28 -24.54 -3.34
CA GLN A 1075 16.07 -23.70 -2.45
C GLN A 1075 16.86 -24.56 -1.45
N SER A 1076 16.23 -25.59 -0.88
CA SER A 1076 16.86 -26.55 0.03
C SER A 1076 17.92 -27.39 -0.65
N ILE A 1077 17.77 -27.73 -1.94
CA ILE A 1077 18.80 -28.46 -2.70
C ILE A 1077 20.05 -27.58 -2.84
N ILE A 1078 19.87 -26.34 -3.32
CA ILE A 1078 20.98 -25.40 -3.53
C ILE A 1078 21.71 -25.14 -2.23
N TYR A 1079 20.96 -24.79 -1.17
CA TYR A 1079 21.53 -24.56 0.14
C TYR A 1079 22.24 -25.81 0.68
N GLY A 1080 21.56 -26.96 0.61
CA GLY A 1080 22.02 -28.21 1.19
C GLY A 1080 23.30 -28.72 0.55
N LEU A 1081 23.38 -28.73 -0.78
CA LEU A 1081 24.58 -29.18 -1.50
C LEU A 1081 25.81 -28.32 -1.19
N ILE A 1082 25.66 -27.00 -1.21
CA ILE A 1082 26.77 -26.07 -0.97
C ILE A 1082 27.26 -26.18 0.47
N VAL A 1083 26.35 -26.08 1.44
CA VAL A 1083 26.74 -26.06 2.85
C VAL A 1083 27.25 -27.43 3.31
N TYR A 1084 26.63 -28.53 2.87
CA TYR A 1084 27.09 -29.87 3.23
C TYR A 1084 28.49 -30.15 2.71
N ALA A 1085 28.78 -29.74 1.47
CA ALA A 1085 30.10 -29.89 0.86
C ALA A 1085 31.17 -29.04 1.57
N MET A 1086 30.90 -27.75 1.79
CA MET A 1086 31.91 -26.82 2.31
C MET A 1086 32.16 -26.99 3.81
N ILE A 1087 31.15 -27.34 4.61
CA ILE A 1087 31.36 -27.65 6.03
C ILE A 1087 32.14 -28.96 6.21
N GLY A 1088 32.11 -29.86 5.22
CA GLY A 1088 32.82 -31.13 5.27
C GLY A 1088 32.12 -32.17 6.14
N TYR A 1089 30.79 -32.30 5.99
CA TYR A 1089 30.06 -33.43 6.58
C TYR A 1089 30.37 -34.74 5.85
N ASP A 1090 30.05 -35.86 6.50
CA ASP A 1090 30.40 -37.20 6.02
C ASP A 1090 29.53 -37.62 4.82
N TRP A 1091 30.13 -37.90 3.66
CA TRP A 1091 29.42 -38.12 2.39
C TRP A 1091 28.82 -39.52 2.26
N THR A 1092 27.83 -39.82 3.09
CA THR A 1092 26.97 -41.01 2.94
C THR A 1092 25.58 -40.58 2.47
N ALA A 1093 24.98 -41.36 1.56
CA ALA A 1093 23.66 -41.05 1.02
C ALA A 1093 22.61 -40.88 2.14
N ALA A 1094 22.64 -41.75 3.15
CA ALA A 1094 21.72 -41.68 4.28
C ALA A 1094 21.86 -40.35 5.08
N LYS A 1095 23.08 -39.94 5.45
CA LYS A 1095 23.30 -38.71 6.22
C LYS A 1095 22.95 -37.45 5.44
N PHE A 1096 23.25 -37.44 4.13
CA PHE A 1096 22.89 -36.33 3.26
C PHE A 1096 21.37 -36.20 3.11
N PHE A 1097 20.64 -37.28 2.83
CA PHE A 1097 19.19 -37.21 2.69
C PHE A 1097 18.48 -36.86 4.00
N TRP A 1098 18.99 -37.29 5.16
CA TRP A 1098 18.49 -36.83 6.45
C TRP A 1098 18.71 -35.34 6.67
N PHE A 1099 19.91 -34.83 6.39
CA PHE A 1099 20.20 -33.40 6.45
C PHE A 1099 19.27 -32.59 5.54
N PHE A 1100 19.15 -33.03 4.29
CA PHE A 1100 18.27 -32.42 3.30
C PHE A 1100 16.81 -32.43 3.76
N PHE A 1101 16.32 -33.56 4.29
CA PHE A 1101 14.95 -33.69 4.78
C PHE A 1101 14.64 -32.71 5.91
N PHE A 1102 15.51 -32.61 6.93
CA PHE A 1102 15.30 -31.70 8.05
C PHE A 1102 15.40 -30.23 7.62
N MET A 1103 16.37 -29.89 6.77
CA MET A 1103 16.46 -28.53 6.21
C MET A 1103 15.25 -28.18 5.35
N PHE A 1104 14.79 -29.08 4.48
CA PHE A 1104 13.60 -28.88 3.66
C PHE A 1104 12.34 -28.67 4.49
N CYS A 1105 12.10 -29.55 5.47
CA CYS A 1105 10.97 -29.40 6.38
C CYS A 1105 11.05 -28.09 7.16
N CYS A 1106 12.25 -27.70 7.62
CA CYS A 1106 12.48 -26.44 8.30
C CYS A 1106 12.07 -25.22 7.48
N LEU A 1107 12.57 -25.11 6.25
CA LEU A 1107 12.23 -23.97 5.40
C LEU A 1107 10.74 -23.95 5.06
N LEU A 1108 10.14 -25.13 4.88
CA LEU A 1108 8.74 -25.26 4.52
C LEU A 1108 7.81 -24.90 5.68
N TYR A 1109 8.02 -25.42 6.90
CA TYR A 1109 7.17 -25.07 8.04
C TYR A 1109 7.34 -23.61 8.44
N MET A 1110 8.53 -23.02 8.27
CA MET A 1110 8.75 -21.58 8.51
C MET A 1110 8.01 -20.71 7.50
N THR A 1111 7.94 -21.14 6.24
CA THR A 1111 7.13 -20.48 5.22
C THR A 1111 5.65 -20.56 5.59
N PHE A 1112 5.16 -21.73 6.01
CA PHE A 1112 3.76 -21.91 6.41
C PHE A 1112 3.41 -21.13 7.67
N PHE A 1113 4.33 -21.03 8.62
CA PHE A 1113 4.18 -20.17 9.79
C PHE A 1113 4.06 -18.69 9.39
N GLY A 1114 4.87 -18.21 8.44
CA GLY A 1114 4.75 -16.85 7.90
C GLY A 1114 3.42 -16.57 7.20
N MET A 1115 2.87 -17.56 6.48
CA MET A 1115 1.52 -17.46 5.91
C MET A 1115 0.44 -17.43 7.00
N MET A 1116 0.58 -18.28 8.01
CA MET A 1116 -0.32 -18.35 9.15
C MET A 1116 -0.38 -17.02 9.90
N THR A 1117 0.75 -16.34 10.15
CA THR A 1117 0.75 -15.06 10.85
C THR A 1117 -0.07 -14.01 10.09
N ILE A 1118 0.00 -13.94 8.76
CA ILE A 1118 -0.84 -13.05 7.94
C ILE A 1118 -2.32 -13.44 7.97
N ALA A 1119 -2.62 -14.74 8.07
CA ALA A 1119 -4.00 -15.19 8.15
C ALA A 1119 -4.67 -14.84 9.49
N VAL A 1120 -3.89 -14.71 10.58
CA VAL A 1120 -4.41 -14.36 11.92
C VAL A 1120 -4.33 -12.87 12.25
N THR A 1121 -3.59 -12.06 11.49
CA THR A 1121 -3.47 -10.62 11.73
C THR A 1121 -4.15 -9.77 10.65
N PRO A 1122 -4.59 -8.55 10.99
CA PRO A 1122 -5.21 -7.65 10.01
C PRO A 1122 -4.21 -7.11 8.98
N ASN A 1123 -2.92 -6.98 9.32
CA ASN A 1123 -1.91 -6.33 8.48
C ASN A 1123 -0.55 -7.07 8.55
N ALA A 1124 0.37 -6.72 7.65
CA ALA A 1124 1.70 -7.32 7.57
C ALA A 1124 2.63 -6.90 8.72
N GLU A 1125 2.47 -5.70 9.28
CA GLU A 1125 3.32 -5.21 10.38
C GLU A 1125 3.07 -5.98 11.68
N ALA A 1126 1.81 -6.18 12.06
CA ALA A 1126 1.47 -7.00 13.22
C ALA A 1126 1.90 -8.46 13.01
N ALA A 1127 1.79 -8.99 11.77
CA ALA A 1127 2.27 -10.33 11.44
C ALA A 1127 3.78 -10.48 11.67
N ALA A 1128 4.56 -9.45 11.30
CA ALA A 1128 6.01 -9.43 11.50
C ALA A 1128 6.38 -9.37 12.98
N ILE A 1129 5.69 -8.54 13.77
CA ILE A 1129 5.92 -8.43 15.22
C ILE A 1129 5.60 -9.77 15.94
N ILE A 1130 4.44 -10.36 15.65
CA ILE A 1130 4.06 -11.67 16.22
C ILE A 1130 5.04 -12.75 15.79
N GLY A 1131 5.41 -12.79 14.51
CA GLY A 1131 6.41 -13.74 14.00
C GLY A 1131 7.75 -13.62 14.72
N ALA A 1132 8.24 -12.39 14.94
CA ALA A 1132 9.48 -12.14 15.66
C ALA A 1132 9.42 -12.57 17.14
N ALA A 1133 8.26 -12.42 17.79
CA ALA A 1133 8.07 -12.87 19.18
C ALA A 1133 8.21 -14.40 19.32
N PHE A 1134 7.56 -15.17 18.45
CA PHE A 1134 7.69 -16.63 18.44
C PHE A 1134 9.10 -17.09 18.09
N ILE A 1135 9.76 -16.43 17.14
CA ILE A 1135 11.14 -16.74 16.77
C ILE A 1135 12.09 -16.50 17.96
N SER A 1136 11.86 -15.44 18.75
CA SER A 1136 12.65 -15.19 19.98
C SER A 1136 12.45 -16.29 21.04
N LEU A 1137 11.22 -16.80 21.20
CA LEU A 1137 10.92 -17.93 22.08
C LEU A 1137 11.56 -19.23 21.58
N TRP A 1138 11.39 -19.57 20.30
CA TRP A 1138 12.02 -20.76 19.70
C TRP A 1138 13.55 -20.68 19.75
N ASN A 1139 14.11 -19.49 19.66
CA ASN A 1139 15.55 -19.30 19.84
C ASN A 1139 16.00 -19.72 21.26
N LEU A 1140 15.27 -19.28 22.28
CA LEU A 1140 15.56 -19.58 23.68
C LEU A 1140 15.47 -21.09 23.99
N PHE A 1141 14.45 -21.75 23.44
CA PHE A 1141 14.15 -23.16 23.70
C PHE A 1141 14.72 -24.14 22.66
N SER A 1142 15.48 -23.64 21.68
CA SER A 1142 16.12 -24.41 20.60
C SER A 1142 17.01 -25.59 21.05
N GLY A 1143 17.43 -25.62 22.32
CA GLY A 1143 18.33 -26.66 22.85
C GLY A 1143 19.81 -26.38 22.67
N PHE A 1144 20.18 -25.29 21.99
CA PHE A 1144 21.58 -24.86 21.81
C PHE A 1144 22.03 -23.89 22.92
N ILE A 1145 21.22 -22.87 23.22
CA ILE A 1145 21.53 -21.89 24.27
C ILE A 1145 21.49 -22.56 25.66
N ILE A 1146 20.44 -23.33 25.91
CA ILE A 1146 20.29 -24.18 27.10
C ILE A 1146 19.93 -25.61 26.65
N PRO A 1147 20.73 -26.62 27.02
CA PRO A 1147 20.43 -28.01 26.70
C PRO A 1147 19.16 -28.50 27.40
N ARG A 1148 18.36 -29.35 26.74
CA ARG A 1148 17.09 -29.88 27.28
C ARG A 1148 17.18 -30.40 28.72
N PRO A 1149 18.19 -31.21 29.12
CA PRO A 1149 18.26 -31.74 30.49
C PRO A 1149 18.41 -30.65 31.57
N LYS A 1150 18.98 -29.50 31.21
CA LYS A 1150 19.22 -28.36 32.10
C LYS A 1150 18.05 -27.38 32.14
N ILE A 1151 17.04 -27.52 31.26
CA ILE A 1151 15.82 -26.71 31.32
C ILE A 1151 15.04 -27.08 32.60
N PRO A 1152 14.58 -26.09 33.38
CA PRO A 1152 13.75 -26.34 34.56
C PRO A 1152 12.48 -27.13 34.24
N VAL A 1153 12.03 -27.97 35.17
CA VAL A 1153 10.95 -28.95 34.92
C VAL A 1153 9.68 -28.30 34.37
N TRP A 1154 9.30 -27.12 34.89
CA TRP A 1154 8.11 -26.38 34.47
C TRP A 1154 8.18 -25.82 33.04
N TRP A 1155 9.37 -25.68 32.45
CA TRP A 1155 9.56 -25.20 31.07
C TRP A 1155 9.90 -26.30 30.07
N ARG A 1156 10.18 -27.53 30.52
CA ARG A 1156 10.56 -28.66 29.64
C ARG A 1156 9.49 -29.02 28.60
N TRP A 1157 8.22 -28.71 28.83
CA TRP A 1157 7.16 -28.98 27.87
C TRP A 1157 7.30 -28.12 26.60
N TYR A 1158 7.74 -26.86 26.74
CA TYR A 1158 7.83 -25.94 25.61
C TYR A 1158 8.95 -26.33 24.64
N TYR A 1159 10.04 -26.92 25.14
CA TYR A 1159 11.07 -27.54 24.30
C TYR A 1159 10.48 -28.54 23.29
N TRP A 1160 9.49 -29.34 23.71
CA TRP A 1160 8.82 -30.29 22.82
C TRP A 1160 7.78 -29.64 21.90
N GLY A 1161 7.32 -28.42 22.22
CA GLY A 1161 6.47 -27.61 21.36
C GLY A 1161 7.23 -26.73 20.36
N ASP A 1162 8.56 -26.64 20.49
CA ASP A 1162 9.42 -25.77 19.68
C ASP A 1162 9.89 -26.48 18.39
N PRO A 1163 9.48 -26.00 17.19
CA PRO A 1163 9.89 -26.56 15.91
C PRO A 1163 11.41 -26.53 15.67
N ILE A 1164 12.09 -25.49 16.16
CA ILE A 1164 13.53 -25.30 15.97
C ILE A 1164 14.32 -26.33 16.79
N ALA A 1165 13.85 -26.63 18.01
CA ALA A 1165 14.43 -27.64 18.86
C ALA A 1165 14.42 -29.03 18.20
N TRP A 1166 13.31 -29.39 17.54
CA TRP A 1166 13.20 -30.64 16.77
C TRP A 1166 14.11 -30.67 15.56
N THR A 1167 14.20 -29.55 14.82
CA THR A 1167 15.08 -29.44 13.65
C THR A 1167 16.54 -29.63 14.05
N LEU A 1168 16.98 -28.98 15.12
CA LEU A 1168 18.35 -29.12 15.62
C LEU A 1168 18.64 -30.52 16.15
N TYR A 1169 17.70 -31.12 16.87
CA TYR A 1169 17.81 -32.52 17.28
C TYR A 1169 18.05 -33.41 16.06
N GLY A 1170 17.23 -33.27 15.02
CA GLY A 1170 17.30 -34.06 13.79
C GLY A 1170 18.65 -33.91 13.09
N LEU A 1171 19.10 -32.68 12.85
CA LEU A 1171 20.37 -32.38 12.18
C LEU A 1171 21.58 -32.92 12.94
N VAL A 1172 21.64 -32.71 14.26
CA VAL A 1172 22.79 -33.14 15.07
C VAL A 1172 22.85 -34.65 15.17
N VAL A 1173 21.70 -35.30 15.40
CA VAL A 1173 21.62 -36.75 15.54
C VAL A 1173 21.87 -37.48 14.22
N SER A 1174 21.42 -36.91 13.09
CA SER A 1174 21.68 -37.51 11.78
C SER A 1174 23.14 -37.43 11.38
N GLN A 1175 23.83 -36.33 11.72
CA GLN A 1175 25.23 -36.13 11.34
C GLN A 1175 26.20 -36.81 12.30
N PHE A 1176 25.93 -36.74 13.60
CA PHE A 1176 26.91 -37.14 14.63
C PHE A 1176 26.45 -38.23 15.60
N GLY A 1177 25.18 -38.64 15.57
CA GLY A 1177 24.61 -39.54 16.59
C GLY A 1177 25.09 -40.99 16.54
N ASP A 1178 25.76 -41.38 15.46
CA ASP A 1178 26.30 -42.72 15.21
C ASP A 1178 27.79 -42.88 15.56
N PHE A 1179 28.52 -41.78 15.80
CA PHE A 1179 29.95 -41.83 16.13
C PHE A 1179 30.22 -42.33 17.55
N THR A 1180 31.24 -43.19 17.69
CA THR A 1180 31.68 -43.81 18.95
C THR A 1180 33.03 -43.32 19.45
N ASP A 1181 33.66 -42.36 18.77
CA ASP A 1181 34.97 -41.82 19.12
C ASP A 1181 35.00 -41.22 20.54
N VAL A 1182 36.17 -41.24 21.19
CA VAL A 1182 36.36 -40.73 22.55
C VAL A 1182 36.81 -39.26 22.49
N LEU A 1183 36.09 -38.39 23.21
CA LEU A 1183 36.44 -36.98 23.36
C LEU A 1183 37.70 -36.81 24.24
N SER A 1184 38.34 -35.65 24.18
CA SER A 1184 39.46 -35.30 25.06
C SER A 1184 39.13 -35.36 26.57
N SER A 1185 37.85 -35.40 26.94
CA SER A 1185 37.35 -35.61 28.30
C SER A 1185 37.29 -37.07 28.75
N GLY A 1186 37.54 -38.04 27.86
CA GLY A 1186 37.44 -39.48 28.14
C GLY A 1186 36.03 -40.09 27.96
N GLU A 1187 35.01 -39.28 27.64
CA GLU A 1187 33.64 -39.75 27.34
C GLU A 1187 33.47 -40.06 25.85
N THR A 1188 32.66 -41.07 25.49
CA THR A 1188 32.31 -41.32 24.07
C THR A 1188 31.44 -40.19 23.52
N PHE A 1189 31.58 -39.87 22.24
CA PHE A 1189 30.82 -38.82 21.57
C PHE A 1189 29.30 -39.00 21.73
N LYS A 1190 28.83 -40.23 21.52
CA LYS A 1190 27.44 -40.64 21.74
C LYS A 1190 27.01 -40.51 23.20
N GLY A 1191 27.88 -40.85 24.15
CA GLY A 1191 27.63 -40.67 25.58
C GLY A 1191 27.42 -39.20 25.94
N TYR A 1192 28.30 -38.32 25.45
CA TYR A 1192 28.23 -36.88 25.68
C TYR A 1192 26.95 -36.26 25.11
N LEU A 1193 26.58 -36.57 23.87
CA LEU A 1193 25.32 -36.12 23.25
C LEU A 1193 24.09 -36.54 24.07
N GLN A 1194 24.10 -37.75 24.63
CA GLN A 1194 23.00 -38.26 25.42
C GLN A 1194 22.96 -37.65 26.84
N ARG A 1195 24.11 -37.44 27.48
CA ARG A 1195 24.21 -36.86 28.84
C ARG A 1195 23.90 -35.36 28.83
N TYR A 1196 24.57 -34.61 27.95
CA TYR A 1196 24.53 -33.15 27.96
C TYR A 1196 23.31 -32.60 27.21
N PHE A 1197 23.07 -33.03 25.97
CA PHE A 1197 21.95 -32.55 25.15
C PHE A 1197 20.67 -33.40 25.28
N GLY A 1198 20.79 -34.64 25.77
CA GLY A 1198 19.64 -35.55 25.86
C GLY A 1198 19.24 -36.17 24.52
N PHE A 1199 20.13 -36.14 23.52
CA PHE A 1199 19.88 -36.62 22.17
C PHE A 1199 20.13 -38.14 22.05
N LYS A 1200 19.25 -38.83 21.33
CA LYS A 1200 19.26 -40.29 21.16
C LYS A 1200 19.13 -40.64 19.68
N HIS A 1201 20.09 -41.37 19.14
CA HIS A 1201 20.11 -41.72 17.71
C HIS A 1201 18.88 -42.53 17.25
N LYS A 1202 18.39 -43.44 18.09
CA LYS A 1202 17.18 -44.24 17.81
C LYS A 1202 15.90 -43.39 17.64
N PHE A 1203 15.91 -42.11 18.02
CA PHE A 1203 14.75 -41.24 18.00
C PHE A 1203 14.54 -40.52 16.66
N ILE A 1204 15.46 -40.67 15.69
CA ILE A 1204 15.43 -39.94 14.41
C ILE A 1204 14.11 -40.10 13.63
N GLY A 1205 13.51 -41.30 13.62
CA GLY A 1205 12.23 -41.55 12.95
C GLY A 1205 11.05 -40.79 13.60
N VAL A 1206 11.06 -40.66 14.93
CA VAL A 1206 10.05 -39.88 15.67
C VAL A 1206 10.22 -38.40 15.36
N VAL A 1207 11.46 -37.90 15.35
CA VAL A 1207 11.78 -36.51 14.97
C VAL A 1207 11.27 -36.22 13.56
N ALA A 1208 11.44 -37.15 12.61
CA ALA A 1208 10.94 -37.01 11.25
C ALA A 1208 9.40 -36.94 11.20
N GLY A 1209 8.70 -37.79 11.95
CA GLY A 1209 7.25 -37.77 12.07
C GLY A 1209 6.71 -36.44 12.63
N VAL A 1210 7.41 -35.85 13.61
CA VAL A 1210 7.04 -34.53 14.17
C VAL A 1210 7.15 -33.43 13.13
N HIS A 1211 8.18 -33.42 12.28
CA HIS A 1211 8.31 -32.42 11.21
C HIS A 1211 7.15 -32.49 10.21
N VAL A 1212 6.76 -33.69 9.80
CA VAL A 1212 5.58 -33.88 8.93
C VAL A 1212 4.31 -33.40 9.62
N GLY A 1213 4.15 -33.69 10.92
CA GLY A 1213 3.05 -33.17 11.73
C GLY A 1213 3.01 -31.64 11.78
N LEU A 1214 4.14 -30.98 12.01
CA LEU A 1214 4.24 -29.51 12.04
C LEU A 1214 3.84 -28.88 10.71
N LEU A 1215 4.26 -29.47 9.58
CA LEU A 1215 3.86 -29.02 8.24
C LEU A 1215 2.35 -29.05 8.06
N ILE A 1216 1.71 -30.16 8.45
CA ILE A 1216 0.26 -30.32 8.37
C ILE A 1216 -0.44 -29.33 9.31
N ILE A 1217 0.02 -29.18 10.55
CA ILE A 1217 -0.56 -28.27 11.54
C ILE A 1217 -0.56 -26.83 11.01
N TYR A 1218 0.57 -26.29 10.59
CA TYR A 1218 0.63 -24.90 10.11
C TYR A 1218 -0.19 -24.69 8.83
N ALA A 1219 -0.19 -25.64 7.91
CA ALA A 1219 -1.02 -25.58 6.70
C ALA A 1219 -2.52 -25.58 7.02
N VAL A 1220 -2.96 -26.43 7.97
CA VAL A 1220 -4.35 -26.52 8.41
C VAL A 1220 -4.79 -25.26 9.15
N ILE A 1221 -3.96 -24.73 10.06
CA ILE A 1221 -4.27 -23.48 10.77
C ILE A 1221 -4.37 -22.33 9.76
N PHE A 1222 -3.45 -22.22 8.81
CA PHE A 1222 -3.53 -21.22 7.74
C PHE A 1222 -4.86 -21.33 6.96
N ALA A 1223 -5.22 -22.53 6.51
CA ALA A 1223 -6.46 -22.77 5.78
C ALA A 1223 -7.72 -22.44 6.61
N TYR A 1224 -7.72 -22.79 7.90
CA TYR A 1224 -8.81 -22.46 8.82
C TYR A 1224 -8.92 -20.95 9.04
N CYS A 1225 -7.82 -20.26 9.31
CA CYS A 1225 -7.81 -18.82 9.58
C CYS A 1225 -8.25 -18.01 8.35
N ILE A 1226 -7.78 -18.35 7.14
CA ILE A 1226 -8.24 -17.71 5.90
C ILE A 1226 -9.75 -17.93 5.65
N LYS A 1227 -10.29 -19.07 6.07
CA LYS A 1227 -11.73 -19.35 5.96
C LYS A 1227 -12.54 -18.53 6.97
N SER A 1228 -12.11 -18.52 8.22
CA SER A 1228 -12.88 -18.04 9.38
C SER A 1228 -12.71 -16.56 9.68
N PHE A 1229 -11.51 -16.00 9.51
CA PHE A 1229 -11.25 -14.59 9.76
C PHE A 1229 -11.46 -13.77 8.49
N ASN A 1230 -12.21 -12.67 8.63
CA ASN A 1230 -12.35 -11.66 7.61
C ASN A 1230 -12.03 -10.30 8.22
N PHE A 1231 -10.89 -9.74 7.84
CA PHE A 1231 -10.44 -8.44 8.33
C PHE A 1231 -11.00 -7.27 7.50
N GLN A 1232 -11.68 -7.52 6.37
CA GLN A 1232 -12.43 -6.48 5.67
C GLN A 1232 -13.75 -6.23 6.41
N LYS A 1233 -13.82 -5.13 7.18
CA LYS A 1233 -15.09 -4.58 7.67
C LYS A 1233 -15.69 -3.68 6.58
N ARG A 1234 -16.85 -4.05 6.02
CA ARG A 1234 -17.59 -3.31 4.96
C ARG A 1234 -18.98 -2.90 5.42
#